data_AF-A0A814LN28-F1
#
_entry.id   AF-A0A814LN28-F1
#
_cell.length_a   1.000
_cell.length_b   1.000
_cell.length_c   1.000
_cell.angle_alpha   90.00
_cell.angle_beta   90.00
_cell.angle_gamma   90.00
#
_symmetry.space_group_name_H-M   'P 1'
#
loop_
_entity.id
_entity.type
_entity.pdbx_description
1 polymer ?
#
loop_
_entity_poly.entity_id
_entity_poly.type
_entity_poly.pdbx_seq_one_letter_code
_entity_poly.pdbx_strand_id
1 'polypeptide(L)'
;MVKTTENNSDTAATEQLAAHPAQIPTHPDEKKSLPAPNIVPDGVSPPIQHPLDPLNADEINLTTRLLLASSKFQKYMRIIAITPNEPDNKQSVVNYKSKDQLQRRATATVRDPKGRTTYEFVVDLTNKTVEKCTEFNNAQPGLTFDEMIESDDLLRENKDLLAAFAKRNIKMDDVVFYPFSSGYRDETDLSSKRRIYRPYAAIRKHPEDNYYAHHIDGLVITVDLDSFEVEVEDHAIIPIPPKSGNYDPEGIKSPDNVPYFPDGIRKDLKPFIITQPEGPSFQIDGYQISWQKWRIRVGFNVREGLTMNMVEYFDQNRYRPIFYRAAISEMWVPYGDGSPAHNFKNAFDVGEVGIGILTNSLVLGCDCLGEIRYLDGIVNNNQGQALLLKNAICIHEEDVGLLWKHTEFVEQRVQCRRSRRLVISSMITVGNYEYGLYWYFFQDGTIQFEGKLSGSIAPGAYEIGKPPVSGGIVAEGLYGPHHQHFFNMRIDWMLDGMKNSLVEVNCEPIPKGPQNPAGNAWIAQETILKTVGEARRLHDDKKGRCWKIINSQSKNHVNQPVAYKIIPSGPPCYPLCDEDSCQGRRGVFARNHIWATKYHPEELYAAGLFPNQSPGDDGIVAYSPSFQIDGYQISWQKWRIRVGFNVREGLIMNMVEYFDQNRYRPIFYRAAISEMWIPYADASPGHNYKNAFDVGEAGIGLLTNSLVLGCDCLGEIRYLDGIVNNNQGQALLLKNAICIHEEDVGLLWKHTEFVDQRVQCRRSRRLVISSMITVGNYEYGLYWYFFQDGTIQFEAKLTGSIAPGAYEIGKPPVSGGIVAEGLYGPHHQHFFNMRIDWMLDGMKNSLVEVNCEPIPKGPQNPAGNAWIAQETILKTVGEARRLHDDRKGRCWKIINSQSKNHVNQPVAYKIIPSGPPCYPLCDEDSCQGRRGVFARNHIWATKYHPEELYAAGLFPNQSPGDDGIVAYSEKHKNESLVDSDLVTWYTFGVTHIVRPEDWPIMPIETCGFRLKPYGFFAGSPALDVPPPIAKECHGETCLKH
;
A
#
# COMPACT_ATOMS: atom_id res chain seq x y z
N MET A 1 -73.71 20.73 12.12
CA MET A 1 -74.76 20.79 13.16
C MET A 1 -74.11 20.39 14.48
N VAL A 2 -74.19 21.27 15.50
CA VAL A 2 -74.31 20.97 16.94
C VAL A 2 -73.25 20.03 17.55
N LYS A 3 -72.56 20.33 18.65
CA LYS A 3 -72.35 21.46 19.57
C LYS A 3 -71.51 20.84 20.71
N THR A 4 -70.59 21.61 21.32
CA THR A 4 -70.29 21.71 22.79
C THR A 4 -69.97 20.41 23.58
N THR A 5 -69.04 20.36 24.53
CA THR A 5 -68.87 21.15 25.78
C THR A 5 -67.48 20.78 26.35
N GLU A 6 -66.59 21.73 26.65
CA GLU A 6 -66.38 22.40 27.96
C GLU A 6 -65.80 21.50 29.07
N ASN A 7 -64.57 21.82 29.51
CA ASN A 7 -64.31 22.37 30.85
C ASN A 7 -62.83 22.75 31.06
N ASN A 8 -62.63 24.06 31.29
CA ASN A 8 -61.97 24.70 32.45
C ASN A 8 -60.55 24.25 32.83
N SER A 9 -59.48 25.04 32.66
CA SER A 9 -59.13 26.37 33.22
C SER A 9 -59.07 26.43 34.74
N ASP A 10 -57.85 26.53 35.28
CA ASP A 10 -57.54 27.53 36.30
C ASP A 10 -56.05 27.97 36.24
N THR A 11 -55.91 29.28 36.05
CA THR A 11 -54.87 30.24 36.49
C THR A 11 -53.38 29.94 36.29
N ALA A 12 -52.79 30.64 35.32
CA ALA A 12 -51.36 30.95 35.25
C ALA A 12 -51.12 32.40 35.71
N ALA A 13 -50.17 32.59 36.61
CA ALA A 13 -49.61 33.89 36.99
C ALA A 13 -48.32 34.15 36.20
N THR A 14 -48.19 35.39 35.76
CA THR A 14 -47.12 36.00 34.97
C THR A 14 -45.81 36.13 35.76
N GLU A 15 -44.69 35.70 35.19
CA GLU A 15 -43.36 36.25 35.51
C GLU A 15 -42.58 36.52 34.21
N GLN A 16 -42.20 37.78 34.03
CA GLN A 16 -41.34 38.29 32.96
C GLN A 16 -39.88 37.87 33.23
N LEU A 17 -39.27 37.13 32.30
CA LEU A 17 -37.82 36.92 32.28
C LEU A 17 -37.15 38.06 31.51
N ALA A 18 -36.50 38.96 32.26
CA ALA A 18 -35.63 40.00 31.73
C ALA A 18 -34.33 39.38 31.18
N ALA A 19 -33.95 39.79 29.96
CA ALA A 19 -32.66 39.48 29.37
C ALA A 19 -31.54 40.24 30.10
N HIS A 20 -30.57 39.51 30.68
CA HIS A 20 -29.33 40.11 31.18
C HIS A 20 -28.35 40.33 30.01
N PRO A 21 -27.80 41.55 29.82
CA PRO A 21 -26.69 41.76 28.89
C PRO A 21 -25.40 41.22 29.52
N ALA A 22 -24.71 40.32 28.82
CA ALA A 22 -23.38 39.89 29.21
C ALA A 22 -22.41 41.09 29.14
N GLN A 23 -21.88 41.51 30.30
CA GLN A 23 -20.85 42.53 30.38
C GLN A 23 -19.51 41.97 29.87
N ILE A 24 -18.91 42.66 28.91
CA ILE A 24 -17.55 42.44 28.41
C ILE A 24 -16.56 43.03 29.42
N PRO A 25 -15.55 42.31 29.93
CA PRO A 25 -14.55 42.90 30.80
C PRO A 25 -13.55 43.73 29.99
N THR A 26 -13.44 45.01 30.32
CA THR A 26 -12.38 45.92 29.87
C THR A 26 -11.21 45.89 30.87
N HIS A 27 -10.03 45.38 30.48
CA HIS A 27 -8.69 45.89 30.83
C HIS A 27 -7.56 45.00 30.25
N PRO A 28 -6.41 45.58 29.83
CA PRO A 28 -5.24 44.86 29.31
C PRO A 28 -4.22 44.61 30.44
N ASP A 29 -3.62 43.41 30.49
CA ASP A 29 -2.32 43.07 31.14
C ASP A 29 -2.24 41.63 31.70
N GLU A 30 -2.76 40.63 30.97
CA GLU A 30 -2.39 39.23 31.22
C GLU A 30 -2.05 38.55 29.90
N LYS A 31 -0.82 38.00 29.82
CA LYS A 31 -0.46 36.97 28.84
C LYS A 31 -1.48 35.83 28.99
N LYS A 32 -2.53 35.84 28.17
CA LYS A 32 -3.48 34.73 28.10
C LYS A 32 -2.77 33.54 27.48
N SER A 33 -2.28 32.64 28.33
CA SER A 33 -2.13 31.24 27.99
C SER A 33 -3.45 30.75 27.36
N LEU A 34 -3.36 29.85 26.37
CA LEU A 34 -4.48 29.02 25.92
C LEU A 34 -5.28 28.52 27.15
N PRO A 35 -6.62 28.38 27.07
CA PRO A 35 -7.41 27.90 28.21
C PRO A 35 -6.78 26.62 28.77
N ALA A 36 -6.57 26.58 30.09
CA ALA A 36 -5.99 25.43 30.76
C ALA A 36 -6.71 24.15 30.32
N PRO A 37 -5.99 23.06 29.99
CA PRO A 37 -6.63 21.87 29.43
C PRO A 37 -7.69 21.32 30.39
N ASN A 38 -8.86 20.97 29.86
CA ASN A 38 -9.92 20.24 30.57
C ASN A 38 -9.45 18.80 30.84
N ILE A 39 -8.42 18.64 31.68
CA ILE A 39 -7.88 17.34 32.09
C ILE A 39 -8.94 16.63 32.91
N VAL A 40 -9.28 15.41 32.51
CA VAL A 40 -10.28 14.59 33.21
C VAL A 40 -9.59 13.65 34.20
N PRO A 41 -9.86 13.74 35.51
CA PRO A 41 -9.34 12.80 36.49
C PRO A 41 -10.08 11.46 36.42
N ASP A 42 -9.47 10.43 37.01
CA ASP A 42 -10.06 9.09 37.10
C ASP A 42 -11.41 9.07 37.84
N GLY A 43 -12.30 8.18 37.42
CA GLY A 43 -13.57 7.87 38.08
C GLY A 43 -14.73 8.79 37.69
N VAL A 44 -14.55 9.62 36.66
CA VAL A 44 -15.56 10.57 36.15
C VAL A 44 -16.19 10.09 34.84
N SER A 45 -15.69 9.01 34.25
CA SER A 45 -16.13 8.51 32.94
C SER A 45 -17.41 7.66 33.01
N PRO A 46 -18.32 7.75 32.03
CA PRO A 46 -19.41 6.79 31.90
C PRO A 46 -18.86 5.38 31.59
N PRO A 47 -19.60 4.32 32.00
CA PRO A 47 -19.18 2.95 31.78
C PRO A 47 -19.19 2.60 30.29
N ILE A 48 -18.12 1.95 29.83
CA ILE A 48 -18.05 1.36 28.49
C ILE A 48 -18.98 0.15 28.41
N GLN A 49 -19.76 0.05 27.34
CA GLN A 49 -20.78 -1.00 27.18
C GLN A 49 -20.47 -1.96 26.04
N HIS A 50 -19.61 -1.56 25.09
CA HIS A 50 -19.33 -2.32 23.87
C HIS A 50 -17.84 -2.26 23.49
N PRO A 51 -17.27 -3.32 22.86
CA PRO A 51 -15.85 -3.35 22.46
C PRO A 51 -15.41 -2.21 21.53
N LEU A 52 -16.34 -1.66 20.74
CA LEU A 52 -16.10 -0.57 19.77
C LEU A 52 -16.43 0.83 20.30
N ASP A 53 -16.79 0.96 21.58
CA ASP A 53 -16.94 2.30 22.16
C ASP A 53 -15.57 3.01 22.20
N PRO A 54 -15.53 4.35 22.08
CA PRO A 54 -14.31 5.14 22.26
C PRO A 54 -13.60 4.80 23.57
N LEU A 55 -12.30 5.08 23.66
CA LEU A 55 -11.63 5.06 24.96
C LEU A 55 -12.20 6.16 25.84
N ASN A 56 -12.51 5.86 27.09
CA ASN A 56 -12.86 6.88 28.07
C ASN A 56 -11.61 7.43 28.80
N ALA A 57 -11.79 8.43 29.67
CA ALA A 57 -10.66 9.05 30.37
C ALA A 57 -9.94 8.06 31.29
N ASP A 58 -10.67 7.14 31.94
CA ASP A 58 -10.09 6.14 32.85
C ASP A 58 -9.19 5.16 32.09
N GLU A 59 -9.60 4.74 30.89
CA GLU A 59 -8.84 3.86 30.01
C GLU A 59 -7.58 4.54 29.45
N ILE A 60 -7.67 5.82 29.06
CA ILE A 60 -6.50 6.61 28.62
C ILE A 60 -5.51 6.79 29.77
N ASN A 61 -5.98 7.22 30.94
CA ASN A 61 -5.13 7.40 32.13
C ASN A 61 -4.53 6.07 32.62
N LEU A 62 -5.27 4.96 32.53
CA LEU A 62 -4.75 3.62 32.80
C LEU A 62 -3.66 3.22 31.81
N THR A 63 -3.87 3.46 30.52
CA THR A 63 -2.85 3.21 29.47
C THR A 63 -1.54 3.90 29.85
N THR A 64 -1.61 5.20 30.15
CA THR A 64 -0.45 6.01 30.53
C THR A 64 0.26 5.49 31.78
N ARG A 65 -0.49 5.06 32.82
CA ARG A 65 0.12 4.44 34.01
C ARG A 65 0.86 3.15 33.69
N LEU A 66 0.30 2.31 32.83
CA LEU A 66 0.92 1.05 32.42
C LEU A 66 2.18 1.29 31.57
N LEU A 67 2.17 2.32 30.72
CA LEU A 67 3.36 2.77 30.00
C LEU A 67 4.43 3.25 30.99
N LEU A 68 4.09 4.14 31.93
CA LEU A 68 5.04 4.65 32.93
C LEU A 68 5.65 3.54 33.82
N ALA A 69 4.94 2.42 34.00
CA ALA A 69 5.44 1.26 34.72
C ALA A 69 6.30 0.31 33.86
N SER A 70 6.26 0.46 32.53
CA SER A 70 7.03 -0.35 31.59
C SER A 70 8.51 0.03 31.60
N SER A 71 9.40 -0.96 31.63
CA SER A 71 10.85 -0.71 31.55
C SER A 71 11.29 -0.11 30.20
N LYS A 72 10.45 -0.20 29.17
CA LYS A 72 10.70 0.37 27.83
C LYS A 72 10.30 1.83 27.69
N PHE A 73 9.51 2.38 28.63
CA PHE A 73 9.09 3.77 28.59
C PHE A 73 9.93 4.61 29.56
N GLN A 74 10.35 5.79 29.12
CA GLN A 74 11.07 6.75 29.95
C GLN A 74 10.25 8.03 30.07
N LYS A 75 10.30 8.70 31.23
CA LYS A 75 9.48 9.89 31.51
C LYS A 75 9.67 11.06 30.53
N TYR A 76 10.81 11.10 29.83
CA TYR A 76 11.09 12.12 28.82
C TYR A 76 10.51 11.80 27.43
N MET A 77 10.04 10.57 27.20
CA MET A 77 9.38 10.17 25.96
C MET A 77 8.00 10.83 25.88
N ARG A 78 7.53 11.09 24.65
CA ARG A 78 6.26 11.77 24.39
C ARG A 78 5.21 10.78 23.91
N ILE A 79 4.01 10.83 24.47
CA ILE A 79 2.87 10.01 24.03
C ILE A 79 2.10 10.81 22.98
N ILE A 80 2.26 10.47 21.71
CA ILE A 80 1.67 11.23 20.60
C ILE A 80 0.18 10.95 20.48
N ALA A 81 -0.21 9.69 20.60
CA ALA A 81 -1.60 9.26 20.42
C ALA A 81 -1.90 8.02 21.25
N ILE A 82 -3.07 7.99 21.88
CA ILE A 82 -3.69 6.80 22.48
C ILE A 82 -5.02 6.58 21.77
N THR A 83 -5.14 5.46 21.05
CA THR A 83 -6.33 5.11 20.28
C THR A 83 -6.90 3.76 20.73
N PRO A 84 -8.21 3.50 20.53
CA PRO A 84 -8.75 2.15 20.71
C PRO A 84 -8.00 1.16 19.81
N ASN A 85 -7.57 0.03 20.37
CA ASN A 85 -7.12 -1.11 19.57
C ASN A 85 -8.33 -2.03 19.36
N GLU A 86 -9.02 -1.86 18.23
CA GLU A 86 -10.25 -2.58 17.92
C GLU A 86 -9.99 -4.11 17.82
N PRO A 87 -10.94 -4.96 18.22
CA PRO A 87 -10.72 -6.42 18.20
C PRO A 87 -10.49 -6.98 16.78
N ASP A 88 -9.45 -7.80 16.60
CA ASP A 88 -9.11 -8.42 15.31
C ASP A 88 -10.23 -9.31 14.75
N ASN A 89 -10.96 -10.00 15.64
CA ASN A 89 -12.04 -10.90 15.29
C ASN A 89 -13.39 -10.16 15.22
N LYS A 90 -13.75 -9.67 14.03
CA LYS A 90 -15.07 -9.03 13.82
C LYS A 90 -16.26 -9.88 14.25
N GLN A 91 -16.16 -11.21 14.11
CA GLN A 91 -17.29 -12.09 14.43
C GLN A 91 -17.59 -12.12 15.93
N SER A 92 -16.57 -11.97 16.80
CA SER A 92 -16.80 -11.85 18.24
C SER A 92 -17.50 -10.54 18.57
N VAL A 93 -17.16 -9.46 17.89
CA VAL A 93 -17.81 -8.15 18.06
C VAL A 93 -19.25 -8.17 17.57
N VAL A 94 -19.52 -8.72 16.38
CA VAL A 94 -20.88 -8.84 15.83
C VAL A 94 -21.80 -9.68 16.72
N ASN A 95 -21.25 -10.69 17.38
CA ASN A 95 -22.00 -11.56 18.28
C ASN A 95 -22.06 -11.06 19.73
N TYR A 96 -21.37 -9.97 20.04
CA TYR A 96 -21.24 -9.47 21.40
C TYR A 96 -22.62 -9.09 21.97
N LYS A 97 -22.86 -9.52 23.20
CA LYS A 97 -24.02 -9.17 24.01
C LYS A 97 -23.55 -8.41 25.25
N SER A 98 -24.40 -7.54 25.78
CA SER A 98 -24.08 -6.69 26.94
C SER A 98 -23.69 -7.44 28.23
N LYS A 99 -23.84 -8.77 28.29
CA LYS A 99 -23.43 -9.62 29.41
C LYS A 99 -22.12 -10.38 29.17
N ASP A 100 -21.57 -10.32 27.96
CA ASP A 100 -20.33 -10.99 27.61
C ASP A 100 -19.15 -10.26 28.26
N GLN A 101 -18.03 -10.96 28.46
CA GLN A 101 -16.82 -10.34 28.99
C GLN A 101 -16.28 -9.32 27.99
N LEU A 102 -16.20 -8.06 28.43
CA LEU A 102 -15.66 -6.98 27.63
C LEU A 102 -14.13 -7.07 27.59
N GLN A 103 -13.58 -7.34 26.40
CA GLN A 103 -12.15 -7.28 26.13
C GLN A 103 -11.80 -5.90 25.57
N ARG A 104 -10.86 -5.20 26.22
CA ARG A 104 -10.44 -3.84 25.86
C ARG A 104 -8.93 -3.75 25.72
N ARG A 105 -8.50 -3.12 24.64
CA ARG A 105 -7.10 -2.78 24.37
C ARG A 105 -6.99 -1.34 23.87
N ALA A 106 -5.85 -0.73 24.14
CA ALA A 106 -5.45 0.55 23.57
C ALA A 106 -4.11 0.42 22.85
N THR A 107 -3.95 1.19 21.79
CA THR A 107 -2.67 1.39 21.11
C THR A 107 -2.13 2.76 21.52
N ALA A 108 -0.89 2.83 21.96
CA ALA A 108 -0.20 4.08 22.27
C ALA A 108 1.02 4.27 21.36
N THR A 109 1.03 5.35 20.59
CA THR A 109 2.16 5.79 19.76
C THR A 109 3.04 6.72 20.59
N VAL A 110 4.32 6.38 20.70
CA VAL A 110 5.29 7.05 21.57
C VAL A 110 6.53 7.47 20.79
N ARG A 111 7.00 8.70 21.00
CA ARG A 111 8.26 9.22 20.44
C ARG A 111 9.34 9.24 21.51
N ASP A 112 10.47 8.58 21.24
CA ASP A 112 11.73 8.77 21.97
C ASP A 112 12.62 9.77 21.24
N PRO A 113 12.69 11.03 21.70
CA PRO A 113 13.54 12.05 21.06
C PRO A 113 15.05 11.77 21.22
N LYS A 114 15.48 11.06 22.28
CA LYS A 114 16.90 10.78 22.53
C LYS A 114 17.41 9.61 21.69
N GLY A 115 16.62 8.55 21.60
CA GLY A 115 16.89 7.38 20.76
C GLY A 115 16.61 7.64 19.28
N ARG A 116 15.88 8.72 18.97
CA ARG A 116 15.32 9.03 17.65
C ARG A 116 14.41 7.92 17.11
N THR A 117 13.75 7.20 18.01
CA THR A 117 12.95 6.03 17.69
C THR A 117 11.47 6.25 18.00
N THR A 118 10.61 5.64 17.20
CA THR A 118 9.17 5.64 17.42
C THR A 118 8.72 4.26 17.88
N TYR A 119 7.82 4.21 18.85
CA TYR A 119 7.29 2.98 19.41
C TYR A 119 5.79 2.93 19.30
N GLU A 120 5.25 1.73 19.09
CA GLU A 120 3.83 1.45 19.29
C GLU A 120 3.68 0.42 20.40
N PHE A 121 2.92 0.79 21.44
CA PHE A 121 2.57 -0.09 22.55
C PHE A 121 1.13 -0.55 22.41
N VAL A 122 0.89 -1.86 22.51
CA VAL A 122 -0.46 -2.43 22.69
C VAL A 122 -0.64 -2.74 24.16
N VAL A 123 -1.65 -2.13 24.77
CA VAL A 123 -1.96 -2.25 26.19
C VAL A 123 -3.28 -2.97 26.35
N ASP A 124 -3.25 -4.10 27.06
CA ASP A 124 -4.44 -4.83 27.47
C ASP A 124 -5.01 -4.16 28.72
N LEU A 125 -6.12 -3.46 28.55
CA LEU A 125 -6.80 -2.72 29.63
C LEU A 125 -7.58 -3.65 30.56
N THR A 126 -7.97 -4.82 30.05
CA THR A 126 -8.71 -5.84 30.80
C THR A 126 -7.80 -6.51 31.81
N ASN A 127 -6.63 -6.97 31.35
CA ASN A 127 -5.62 -7.64 32.17
C ASN A 127 -4.62 -6.67 32.80
N LYS A 128 -4.67 -5.39 32.42
CA LYS A 128 -3.82 -4.30 32.93
C LYS A 128 -2.33 -4.54 32.70
N THR A 129 -1.97 -4.89 31.47
CA THR A 129 -0.59 -5.21 31.08
C THR A 129 -0.23 -4.60 29.73
N VAL A 130 1.05 -4.27 29.53
CA VAL A 130 1.60 -3.99 28.20
C VAL A 130 1.81 -5.33 27.48
N GLU A 131 1.02 -5.60 26.44
CA GLU A 131 1.02 -6.87 25.70
C GLU A 131 2.13 -6.90 24.64
N LYS A 132 2.31 -5.79 23.92
CA LYS A 132 3.27 -5.67 22.81
C LYS A 132 3.93 -4.30 22.83
N CYS A 133 5.19 -4.25 22.40
CA CYS A 133 5.91 -3.01 22.10
C CYS A 133 6.71 -3.23 20.83
N THR A 134 6.30 -2.53 19.77
CA THR A 134 6.92 -2.55 18.44
C THR A 134 7.80 -1.30 18.27
N GLU A 135 8.96 -1.47 17.66
CA GLU A 135 9.95 -0.41 17.41
C GLU A 135 9.99 -0.05 15.93
N PHE A 136 10.05 1.25 15.61
CA PHE A 136 10.12 1.80 14.27
C PHE A 136 11.25 2.82 14.17
N ASN A 137 12.39 2.41 13.61
CA ASN A 137 13.63 3.20 13.57
C ASN A 137 13.66 4.29 12.48
N ASN A 138 12.74 4.25 11.51
CA ASN A 138 12.65 5.19 10.40
C ASN A 138 11.23 5.75 10.24
N ALA A 139 10.52 6.00 11.35
CA ALA A 139 9.15 6.48 11.33
C ALA A 139 9.00 7.73 12.19
N GLN A 140 8.28 8.73 11.67
CA GLN A 140 7.91 9.92 12.43
C GLN A 140 6.41 9.89 12.70
N PRO A 141 5.97 9.88 13.97
CA PRO A 141 4.57 10.03 14.30
C PRO A 141 4.15 11.48 14.05
N GLY A 142 2.84 11.73 14.10
CA GLY A 142 2.27 13.07 13.95
C GLY A 142 2.92 14.09 14.89
N LEU A 143 2.94 15.35 14.45
CA LEU A 143 3.38 16.51 15.22
C LEU A 143 2.33 16.84 16.27
N THR A 144 2.79 17.43 17.37
CA THR A 144 1.91 17.77 18.50
C THR A 144 1.97 19.28 18.78
N PHE A 145 0.88 19.84 19.31
CA PHE A 145 0.85 21.27 19.61
C PHE A 145 1.87 21.69 20.66
N ASP A 146 2.14 20.85 21.67
CA ASP A 146 3.15 21.20 22.66
C ASP A 146 4.54 21.32 22.01
N GLU A 147 4.89 20.42 21.08
CA GLU A 147 6.16 20.53 20.32
C GLU A 147 6.23 21.85 19.53
N MET A 148 5.12 22.29 18.95
CA MET A 148 5.05 23.56 18.20
C MET A 148 5.15 24.77 19.13
N ILE A 149 4.46 24.76 20.28
CA ILE A 149 4.48 25.85 21.27
C ILE A 149 5.87 25.96 21.91
N GLU A 150 6.47 24.84 22.29
CA GLU A 150 7.83 24.78 22.83
C GLU A 150 8.87 25.36 21.85
N SER A 151 8.59 25.35 20.54
CA SER A 151 9.47 25.93 19.53
C SER A 151 9.38 27.46 19.41
N ASP A 152 8.32 28.12 19.91
CA ASP A 152 8.09 29.56 19.69
C ASP A 152 9.19 30.43 20.32
N ASP A 153 9.59 30.12 21.56
CA ASP A 153 10.66 30.84 22.26
C ASP A 153 12.00 30.70 21.50
N LEU A 154 12.28 29.49 20.99
CA LEU A 154 13.47 29.21 20.19
C LEU A 154 13.50 30.03 18.89
N LEU A 155 12.36 30.19 18.22
CA LEU A 155 12.24 31.02 17.01
C LEU A 155 12.47 32.51 17.32
N ARG A 156 11.89 33.01 18.41
CA ARG A 156 11.99 34.42 18.80
C ARG A 156 13.40 34.85 19.16
N GLU A 157 14.22 33.94 19.67
CA GLU A 157 15.62 34.19 20.04
C GLU A 157 16.63 33.88 18.91
N ASN A 158 16.19 33.28 17.80
CA ASN A 158 17.09 32.85 16.72
C ASN A 158 17.73 34.04 15.98
N LYS A 159 19.06 34.07 15.94
CA LYS A 159 19.84 35.18 15.36
C LYS A 159 19.67 35.32 13.85
N ASP A 160 19.59 34.23 13.12
CA ASP A 160 19.46 34.25 11.66
C ASP A 160 18.07 34.72 11.25
N LEU A 161 17.05 34.34 12.00
CA LEU A 161 15.67 34.80 11.81
C LEU A 161 15.52 36.29 12.15
N LEU A 162 16.11 36.74 13.25
CA LEU A 162 16.17 38.17 13.60
C LEU A 162 16.88 38.99 12.51
N ALA A 163 17.97 38.46 11.93
CA ALA A 163 18.66 39.10 10.82
C ALA A 163 17.79 39.13 9.54
N ALA A 164 17.08 38.05 9.23
CA ALA A 164 16.15 37.98 8.10
C ALA A 164 14.98 38.96 8.21
N PHE A 165 14.44 39.15 9.42
CA PHE A 165 13.40 40.15 9.71
C PHE A 165 13.94 41.58 9.69
N ALA A 166 15.15 41.82 10.19
CA ALA A 166 15.80 43.13 10.11
C ALA A 166 15.98 43.58 8.64
N LYS A 167 16.37 42.68 7.73
CA LYS A 167 16.44 42.97 6.27
C LYS A 167 15.10 43.42 5.68
N ARG A 168 13.99 42.99 6.28
CA ARG A 168 12.60 43.30 5.86
C ARG A 168 11.99 44.47 6.63
N ASN A 169 12.75 45.12 7.53
CA ASN A 169 12.27 46.14 8.47
C ASN A 169 11.11 45.65 9.37
N ILE A 170 11.15 44.38 9.78
CA ILE A 170 10.14 43.75 10.63
C ILE A 170 10.67 43.65 12.06
N LYS A 171 9.84 43.98 13.05
CA LYS A 171 10.13 43.77 14.48
C LYS A 171 9.54 42.43 14.92
N MET A 172 10.31 41.66 15.70
CA MET A 172 9.88 40.35 16.20
C MET A 172 8.60 40.42 17.05
N ASP A 173 8.37 41.53 17.78
CA ASP A 173 7.17 41.73 18.60
C ASP A 173 5.87 41.77 17.77
N ASP A 174 5.96 42.13 16.49
CA ASP A 174 4.82 42.18 15.57
C ASP A 174 4.62 40.84 14.84
N VAL A 175 5.51 39.85 15.04
CA VAL A 175 5.51 38.56 14.32
C VAL A 175 4.71 37.50 15.06
N VAL A 176 3.85 36.82 14.30
CA VAL A 176 3.15 35.60 14.67
C VAL A 176 3.71 34.45 13.84
N PHE A 177 4.15 33.39 14.52
CA PHE A 177 4.43 32.11 13.89
C PHE A 177 3.17 31.25 13.90
N TYR A 178 2.85 30.63 12.78
CA TYR A 178 1.75 29.68 12.70
C TYR A 178 2.21 28.34 12.12
N PRO A 179 1.68 27.23 12.64
CA PRO A 179 2.19 25.93 12.31
C PRO A 179 1.81 25.45 10.92
N PHE A 180 2.73 24.73 10.30
CA PHE A 180 2.50 23.90 9.14
C PHE A 180 3.26 22.59 9.31
N SER A 181 2.70 21.49 8.81
CA SER A 181 3.37 20.19 8.89
C SER A 181 4.67 20.19 8.08
N SER A 182 5.58 19.26 8.36
CA SER A 182 6.86 19.21 7.67
C SER A 182 6.75 18.96 6.18
N GLY A 183 5.73 18.20 5.76
CA GLY A 183 5.73 17.49 4.49
C GLY A 183 6.96 16.58 4.35
N TYR A 184 7.43 16.45 3.12
CA TYR A 184 8.72 15.83 2.75
C TYR A 184 9.21 16.53 1.49
N ARG A 185 10.39 17.16 1.56
CA ARG A 185 11.02 17.85 0.43
C ARG A 185 11.97 16.92 -0.31
N ASP A 186 12.96 16.37 0.39
CA ASP A 186 14.05 15.58 -0.17
C ASP A 186 14.73 14.71 0.92
N GLU A 187 15.83 14.05 0.59
CA GLU A 187 16.54 13.13 1.50
C GLU A 187 17.06 13.77 2.80
N THR A 188 17.15 15.10 2.87
CA THR A 188 17.49 15.81 4.12
C THR A 188 16.38 15.73 5.16
N ASP A 189 15.14 15.51 4.71
CA ASP A 189 13.95 15.36 5.54
C ASP A 189 13.70 13.92 6.01
N LEU A 190 14.57 12.96 5.65
CA LEU A 190 14.34 11.56 6.01
C LEU A 190 14.15 11.41 7.53
N SER A 191 13.13 10.62 7.89
CA SER A 191 12.76 10.29 9.28
C SER A 191 13.92 9.76 10.12
N SER A 192 14.89 9.09 9.50
CA SER A 192 16.11 8.56 10.13
C SER A 192 17.12 9.65 10.53
N LYS A 193 17.01 10.85 9.96
CA LYS A 193 17.96 11.94 10.16
C LYS A 193 17.47 12.95 11.19
N ARG A 194 16.22 13.40 11.07
CA ARG A 194 15.66 14.53 11.85
C ARG A 194 14.15 14.39 12.00
N ARG A 195 13.57 15.00 13.04
CA ARG A 195 12.12 15.19 13.21
C ARG A 195 11.81 16.66 12.99
N ILE A 196 11.12 17.01 11.90
CA ILE A 196 11.06 18.42 11.47
C ILE A 196 9.67 19.02 11.58
N TYR A 197 9.62 20.33 11.77
CA TYR A 197 8.43 21.17 11.72
C TYR A 197 8.77 22.48 11.00
N ARG A 198 7.87 22.99 10.15
CA ARG A 198 8.12 24.17 9.30
C ARG A 198 7.08 25.27 9.53
N PRO A 199 7.29 26.16 10.52
CA PRO A 199 6.39 27.27 10.76
C PRO A 199 6.46 28.31 9.63
N TYR A 200 5.35 28.99 9.40
CA TYR A 200 5.32 30.25 8.65
C TYR A 200 5.27 31.44 9.60
N ALA A 201 5.66 32.61 9.09
CA ALA A 201 5.63 33.87 9.82
C ALA A 201 4.69 34.88 9.14
N ALA A 202 4.02 35.69 9.94
CA ALA A 202 3.18 36.79 9.49
C ALA A 202 3.25 37.97 10.46
N ILE A 203 2.83 39.15 10.01
CA ILE A 203 2.71 40.33 10.87
C ILE A 203 1.28 40.44 11.43
N ARG A 204 1.14 40.78 12.70
CA ARG A 204 -0.16 41.09 13.32
C ARG A 204 -0.15 42.52 13.84
N LYS A 205 -0.91 43.42 13.21
CA LYS A 205 -0.88 44.86 13.56
C LYS A 205 -1.56 45.18 14.90
N HIS A 206 -2.56 44.40 15.27
CA HIS A 206 -3.29 44.50 16.54
C HIS A 206 -3.96 43.15 16.87
N PRO A 207 -4.41 42.90 18.11
CA PRO A 207 -4.96 41.61 18.52
C PRO A 207 -6.11 41.10 17.63
N GLU A 208 -7.00 41.93 17.10
CA GLU A 208 -8.08 41.44 16.23
C GLU A 208 -7.69 41.34 14.74
N ASP A 209 -6.43 41.65 14.38
CA ASP A 209 -5.98 41.64 12.98
C ASP A 209 -5.78 40.20 12.50
N ASN A 210 -6.29 39.89 11.31
CA ASN A 210 -6.09 38.62 10.63
C ASN A 210 -4.67 38.57 10.06
N TYR A 211 -3.75 37.95 10.81
CA TYR A 211 -2.34 37.86 10.43
C TYR A 211 -2.12 37.16 9.09
N TYR A 212 -3.03 36.30 8.60
CA TYR A 212 -2.90 35.70 7.26
C TYR A 212 -2.91 36.75 6.14
N ALA A 213 -3.45 37.94 6.38
CA ALA A 213 -3.41 39.05 5.43
C ALA A 213 -2.02 39.67 5.27
N HIS A 214 -1.09 39.39 6.18
CA HIS A 214 0.26 39.98 6.25
C HIS A 214 1.35 38.91 6.28
N HIS A 215 1.25 37.93 5.38
CA HIS A 215 2.22 36.84 5.24
C HIS A 215 3.64 37.33 4.93
N ILE A 216 4.65 36.74 5.57
CA ILE A 216 6.07 36.98 5.30
C ILE A 216 6.57 35.85 4.40
N ASP A 217 6.78 36.15 3.12
CA ASP A 217 7.21 35.17 2.11
C ASP A 217 8.71 35.27 1.77
N GLY A 218 9.21 34.29 1.03
CA GLY A 218 10.62 34.16 0.66
C GLY A 218 11.53 33.66 1.79
N LEU A 219 10.94 33.12 2.87
CA LEU A 219 11.62 32.48 3.99
C LEU A 219 11.17 31.04 4.16
N VAL A 220 12.11 30.13 4.43
CA VAL A 220 11.83 28.78 4.93
C VAL A 220 12.44 28.68 6.32
N ILE A 221 11.60 28.38 7.31
CA ILE A 221 12.02 28.15 8.69
C ILE A 221 11.83 26.66 8.96
N THR A 222 12.90 25.96 9.30
CA THR A 222 12.85 24.54 9.67
C THR A 222 13.33 24.38 11.11
N VAL A 223 12.51 23.74 11.95
CA VAL A 223 12.86 23.38 13.33
C VAL A 223 13.06 21.88 13.39
N ASP A 224 14.22 21.42 13.82
CA ASP A 224 14.44 20.02 14.21
C ASP A 224 14.00 19.85 15.68
N LEU A 225 12.91 19.12 15.89
CA LEU A 225 12.28 18.91 17.19
C LEU A 225 13.02 17.89 18.07
N ASP A 226 13.93 17.09 17.51
CA ASP A 226 14.77 16.19 18.32
C ASP A 226 15.98 16.95 18.88
N SER A 227 16.64 17.80 18.06
CA SER A 227 17.80 18.60 18.49
C SER A 227 17.46 19.97 19.06
N PHE A 228 16.23 20.47 18.82
CA PHE A 228 15.82 21.85 19.08
C PHE A 228 16.73 22.89 18.38
N GLU A 229 17.07 22.62 17.12
CA GLU A 229 17.83 23.54 16.26
C GLU A 229 16.93 24.19 15.19
N VAL A 230 17.23 25.44 14.83
CA VAL A 230 16.49 26.20 13.81
C VAL A 230 17.41 26.48 12.62
N GLU A 231 16.92 26.15 11.43
CA GLU A 231 17.53 26.45 10.15
C GLU A 231 16.66 27.48 9.41
N VAL A 232 17.29 28.55 8.91
CA VAL A 232 16.61 29.64 8.21
C VAL A 232 17.18 29.77 6.80
N GLU A 233 16.35 29.51 5.79
CA GLU A 233 16.68 29.76 4.38
C GLU A 233 16.01 31.06 3.90
N ASP A 234 16.82 32.08 3.61
CA ASP A 234 16.36 33.40 3.17
C ASP A 234 16.53 33.55 1.65
N HIS A 235 15.46 33.22 0.90
CA HIS A 235 15.49 33.09 -0.57
C HIS A 235 15.19 34.40 -1.29
N ALA A 236 14.27 35.22 -0.76
CA ALA A 236 13.87 36.47 -1.39
C ALA A 236 13.21 37.45 -0.42
N ILE A 237 13.41 38.76 -0.63
CA ILE A 237 12.70 39.82 0.08
C ILE A 237 11.42 40.16 -0.69
N ILE A 238 10.30 39.59 -0.29
CA ILE A 238 8.98 39.89 -0.84
C ILE A 238 8.32 40.99 0.00
N PRO A 239 7.73 42.05 -0.61
CA PRO A 239 7.00 43.07 0.13
C PRO A 239 5.85 42.48 0.95
N ILE A 240 5.68 42.97 2.19
CA ILE A 240 4.56 42.55 3.03
C ILE A 240 3.25 43.12 2.46
N PRO A 241 2.20 42.30 2.30
CA PRO A 241 0.92 42.79 1.80
C PRO A 241 0.38 43.90 2.71
N PRO A 242 -0.05 45.06 2.17
CA PRO A 242 -0.31 46.26 2.98
C PRO A 242 -1.68 46.26 3.66
N LYS A 243 -2.70 45.65 3.05
CA LYS A 243 -4.10 45.72 3.47
C LYS A 243 -4.49 44.58 4.41
N SER A 244 -5.33 44.89 5.39
CA SER A 244 -5.87 43.89 6.32
C SER A 244 -7.01 43.08 5.66
N GLY A 245 -7.28 41.90 6.19
CA GLY A 245 -8.32 40.98 5.72
C GLY A 245 -9.21 40.48 6.86
N ASN A 246 -9.65 41.40 7.71
CA ASN A 246 -10.45 41.17 8.90
C ASN A 246 -11.90 40.85 8.52
N TYR A 247 -12.51 39.96 9.30
CA TYR A 247 -13.86 39.43 9.10
C TYR A 247 -14.79 39.71 10.29
N ASP A 248 -14.29 40.38 11.34
CA ASP A 248 -15.12 40.83 12.45
C ASP A 248 -15.96 42.07 12.04
N PRO A 249 -17.11 42.32 12.70
CA PRO A 249 -18.01 43.39 12.32
C PRO A 249 -17.41 44.81 12.31
N GLU A 250 -16.38 45.08 13.10
CA GLU A 250 -15.72 46.40 13.12
C GLU A 250 -14.58 46.47 12.10
N GLY A 251 -13.78 45.41 11.97
CA GLY A 251 -12.68 45.32 11.00
C GLY A 251 -13.14 45.52 9.56
N ILE A 252 -14.29 44.96 9.18
CA ILE A 252 -14.82 45.11 7.81
C ILE A 252 -15.19 46.54 7.43
N LYS A 253 -15.40 47.44 8.41
CA LYS A 253 -15.70 48.86 8.17
C LYS A 253 -14.44 49.72 8.04
N SER A 254 -13.25 49.14 8.15
CA SER A 254 -12.01 49.89 7.98
C SER A 254 -11.70 50.09 6.48
N PRO A 255 -11.35 51.30 6.01
CA PRO A 255 -10.84 51.53 4.65
C PRO A 255 -9.53 50.79 4.33
N ASP A 256 -8.85 50.30 5.37
CA ASP A 256 -7.64 49.47 5.23
C ASP A 256 -7.92 47.97 5.12
N ASN A 257 -9.19 47.57 5.21
CA ASN A 257 -9.63 46.20 5.05
C ASN A 257 -10.00 45.88 3.60
N VAL A 258 -9.74 44.65 3.15
CA VAL A 258 -10.20 44.15 1.84
C VAL A 258 -10.93 42.81 2.04
N PRO A 259 -12.22 42.72 1.69
CA PRO A 259 -13.10 43.79 1.19
C PRO A 259 -13.47 44.84 2.25
N TYR A 260 -13.78 46.06 1.80
CA TYR A 260 -14.24 47.19 2.63
C TYR A 260 -15.76 47.35 2.55
N PHE A 261 -16.43 47.26 3.71
CA PHE A 261 -17.88 47.40 3.86
C PHE A 261 -18.22 48.60 4.78
N PRO A 262 -18.33 49.83 4.24
CA PRO A 262 -18.55 51.04 5.05
C PRO A 262 -19.83 51.00 5.90
N ASP A 263 -20.89 50.36 5.40
CA ASP A 263 -22.18 50.25 6.09
C ASP A 263 -22.23 49.11 7.13
N GLY A 264 -21.16 48.30 7.23
CA GLY A 264 -21.05 47.15 8.13
C GLY A 264 -21.94 45.96 7.74
N ILE A 265 -22.46 45.25 8.74
CA ILE A 265 -23.25 44.04 8.57
C ILE A 265 -24.66 44.32 7.99
N ARG A 266 -25.21 43.36 7.24
CA ARG A 266 -26.58 43.41 6.70
C ARG A 266 -27.62 43.39 7.82
N LYS A 267 -28.74 44.10 7.63
CA LYS A 267 -29.81 44.28 8.64
C LYS A 267 -31.19 43.75 8.20
N ASP A 268 -31.28 43.17 7.01
CA ASP A 268 -32.53 42.79 6.33
C ASP A 268 -32.89 41.30 6.44
N LEU A 269 -32.03 40.47 7.06
CA LEU A 269 -32.26 39.04 7.23
C LEU A 269 -33.24 38.77 8.40
N LYS A 270 -34.38 38.14 8.12
CA LYS A 270 -35.37 37.74 9.14
C LYS A 270 -35.02 36.37 9.75
N PRO A 271 -35.34 36.11 11.04
CA PRO A 271 -35.08 34.82 11.67
C PRO A 271 -35.75 33.63 10.98
N PHE A 272 -35.04 32.51 10.86
CA PHE A 272 -35.56 31.22 10.41
C PHE A 272 -35.32 30.18 11.51
N ILE A 273 -36.39 29.62 12.08
CA ILE A 273 -36.32 28.78 13.29
C ILE A 273 -36.86 27.39 12.99
N ILE A 274 -36.10 26.36 13.35
CA ILE A 274 -36.50 24.95 13.30
C ILE A 274 -36.89 24.51 14.71
N THR A 275 -38.07 23.89 14.87
CA THR A 275 -38.55 23.40 16.17
C THR A 275 -39.03 21.94 16.07
N GLN A 276 -38.81 21.13 17.11
CA GLN A 276 -39.43 19.82 17.26
C GLN A 276 -40.13 19.73 18.62
N PRO A 277 -41.41 20.14 18.71
CA PRO A 277 -42.11 20.30 20.00
C PRO A 277 -42.27 18.99 20.79
N GLU A 278 -42.21 17.84 20.11
CA GLU A 278 -42.29 16.50 20.72
C GLU A 278 -40.90 15.83 20.87
N GLY A 279 -39.83 16.60 20.67
CA GLY A 279 -38.45 16.12 20.72
C GLY A 279 -37.96 15.44 19.43
N PRO A 280 -36.72 14.94 19.44
CA PRO A 280 -36.15 14.19 18.32
C PRO A 280 -36.76 12.79 18.18
N SER A 281 -36.76 12.28 16.96
CA SER A 281 -37.22 10.92 16.61
C SER A 281 -36.10 9.88 16.74
N PHE A 282 -34.88 10.29 17.09
CA PHE A 282 -33.76 9.39 17.37
C PHE A 282 -33.59 9.18 18.87
N GLN A 283 -32.98 8.05 19.22
CA GLN A 283 -32.59 7.69 20.58
C GLN A 283 -31.09 7.42 20.61
N ILE A 284 -30.46 7.75 21.74
CA ILE A 284 -29.05 7.49 22.01
C ILE A 284 -28.96 6.62 23.26
N ASP A 285 -28.29 5.49 23.15
CA ASP A 285 -27.94 4.58 24.25
C ASP A 285 -26.42 4.37 24.26
N GLY A 286 -25.73 5.05 25.18
CA GLY A 286 -24.27 5.21 25.15
C GLY A 286 -23.83 5.82 23.82
N TYR A 287 -23.06 5.05 23.04
CA TYR A 287 -22.59 5.44 21.71
C TYR A 287 -23.43 4.89 20.55
N GLN A 288 -24.54 4.21 20.84
CA GLN A 288 -25.44 3.66 19.82
C GLN A 288 -26.62 4.60 19.57
N ILE A 289 -26.83 4.95 18.31
CA ILE A 289 -27.93 5.77 17.83
C ILE A 289 -28.94 4.88 17.11
N SER A 290 -30.22 5.04 17.46
CA SER A 290 -31.34 4.40 16.75
C SER A 290 -32.27 5.45 16.17
N TRP A 291 -32.57 5.36 14.87
CA TRP A 291 -33.41 6.34 14.18
C TRP A 291 -34.05 5.74 12.93
N GLN A 292 -35.38 5.82 12.78
CA GLN A 292 -36.08 5.42 11.54
C GLN A 292 -35.57 4.08 10.93
N LYS A 293 -35.44 3.04 11.78
CA LYS A 293 -34.89 1.69 11.47
C LYS A 293 -33.36 1.58 11.40
N TRP A 294 -32.63 2.68 11.35
CA TRP A 294 -31.18 2.66 11.50
C TRP A 294 -30.76 2.29 12.91
N ARG A 295 -29.64 1.58 13.00
CA ARG A 295 -28.84 1.41 14.20
C ARG A 295 -27.38 1.64 13.84
N ILE A 296 -26.75 2.59 14.53
CA ILE A 296 -25.41 3.10 14.21
C ILE A 296 -24.64 3.21 15.53
N ARG A 297 -23.40 2.77 15.59
CA ARG A 297 -22.52 3.05 16.73
C ARG A 297 -21.47 4.08 16.34
N VAL A 298 -21.34 5.13 17.12
CA VAL A 298 -20.38 6.21 16.86
C VAL A 298 -19.12 5.99 17.67
N GLY A 299 -17.95 6.13 17.02
CA GLY A 299 -16.65 6.11 17.68
C GLY A 299 -15.96 7.47 17.58
N PHE A 300 -14.87 7.63 18.34
CA PHE A 300 -14.04 8.82 18.33
C PHE A 300 -12.61 8.47 18.77
N ASN A 301 -11.60 9.03 18.11
CA ASN A 301 -10.20 8.90 18.55
C ASN A 301 -9.36 10.10 18.13
N VAL A 302 -8.17 10.24 18.73
CA VAL A 302 -7.26 11.39 18.53
C VAL A 302 -6.82 11.59 17.06
N ARG A 303 -6.74 10.51 16.27
CA ARG A 303 -6.23 10.54 14.90
C ARG A 303 -7.33 10.82 13.88
N GLU A 304 -8.34 9.96 13.81
CA GLU A 304 -9.42 9.99 12.80
C GLU A 304 -10.59 10.90 13.19
N GLY A 305 -10.69 11.31 14.47
CA GLY A 305 -11.88 11.98 14.98
C GLY A 305 -13.10 11.07 14.93
N LEU A 306 -14.20 11.56 14.33
CA LEU A 306 -15.47 10.85 14.22
C LEU A 306 -15.37 9.58 13.36
N THR A 307 -15.78 8.43 13.93
CA THR A 307 -15.86 7.15 13.22
C THR A 307 -17.25 6.53 13.32
N MET A 308 -17.64 5.73 12.32
CA MET A 308 -18.90 5.00 12.26
C MET A 308 -18.65 3.51 12.36
N ASN A 309 -19.36 2.82 13.24
CA ASN A 309 -19.22 1.42 13.54
C ASN A 309 -20.57 0.71 13.53
N MET A 310 -20.59 -0.57 13.11
CA MET A 310 -21.78 -1.43 13.15
C MET A 310 -23.02 -0.74 12.57
N VAL A 311 -22.94 -0.27 11.33
CA VAL A 311 -24.06 0.42 10.66
C VAL A 311 -25.03 -0.61 10.09
N GLU A 312 -26.26 -0.57 10.58
CA GLU A 312 -27.30 -1.54 10.30
C GLU A 312 -28.64 -0.88 10.02
N TYR A 313 -29.49 -1.57 9.26
CA TYR A 313 -30.86 -1.15 8.96
C TYR A 313 -31.85 -2.27 9.29
N PHE A 314 -32.93 -1.96 10.00
CA PHE A 314 -33.97 -2.92 10.37
C PHE A 314 -34.91 -3.20 9.19
N ASP A 315 -34.81 -4.40 8.63
CA ASP A 315 -35.62 -4.86 7.51
C ASP A 315 -35.78 -6.40 7.59
N GLN A 316 -36.94 -6.90 7.16
CA GLN A 316 -37.32 -8.32 7.27
C GLN A 316 -37.21 -8.88 8.71
N ASN A 317 -37.69 -8.13 9.69
CA ASN A 317 -37.67 -8.48 11.12
C ASN A 317 -36.28 -8.75 11.71
N ARG A 318 -35.22 -8.18 11.11
CA ARG A 318 -33.86 -8.24 11.64
C ARG A 318 -33.08 -6.97 11.31
N TYR A 319 -32.05 -6.69 12.09
CA TYR A 319 -31.03 -5.71 11.70
C TYR A 319 -30.12 -6.36 10.65
N ARG A 320 -30.03 -5.72 9.50
CA ARG A 320 -29.19 -6.14 8.38
C ARG A 320 -27.95 -5.25 8.35
N PRO A 321 -26.73 -5.82 8.44
CA PRO A 321 -25.52 -5.02 8.43
C PRO A 321 -25.23 -4.45 7.04
N ILE A 322 -24.62 -3.27 7.00
CA ILE A 322 -24.23 -2.58 5.76
C ILE A 322 -22.70 -2.45 5.71
N PHE A 323 -22.10 -1.81 6.71
CA PHE A 323 -20.65 -1.81 6.90
C PHE A 323 -20.29 -1.92 8.39
N TYR A 324 -19.16 -2.56 8.66
CA TYR A 324 -18.62 -2.78 10.00
C TYR A 324 -17.98 -1.52 10.55
N ARG A 325 -17.22 -0.79 9.73
CA ARG A 325 -16.48 0.42 10.11
C ARG A 325 -16.38 1.40 8.94
N ALA A 326 -16.50 2.70 9.19
CA ALA A 326 -16.15 3.74 8.25
C ALA A 326 -15.51 4.95 8.95
N ALA A 327 -14.41 5.46 8.40
CA ALA A 327 -13.69 6.62 8.93
C ALA A 327 -12.85 7.30 7.83
N ILE A 328 -12.56 8.59 8.01
CA ILE A 328 -11.55 9.26 7.20
C ILE A 328 -10.20 8.65 7.57
N SER A 329 -9.58 7.98 6.60
CA SER A 329 -8.28 7.33 6.81
C SER A 329 -7.12 8.29 6.55
N GLU A 330 -7.33 9.28 5.66
CA GLU A 330 -6.38 10.36 5.41
C GLU A 330 -7.01 11.57 4.69
N MET A 331 -6.40 12.74 4.87
CA MET A 331 -6.64 13.97 4.11
C MET A 331 -5.32 14.48 3.56
N TRP A 332 -5.19 14.58 2.24
CA TRP A 332 -3.96 15.06 1.59
C TRP A 332 -4.20 16.36 0.84
N VAL A 333 -3.41 17.39 1.16
CA VAL A 333 -3.56 18.75 0.63
C VAL A 333 -2.28 19.23 -0.07
N PRO A 334 -2.00 18.80 -1.32
CA PRO A 334 -0.84 19.24 -2.08
C PRO A 334 -1.03 20.65 -2.67
N TYR A 335 -0.03 21.51 -2.49
CA TYR A 335 0.05 22.86 -3.07
C TYR A 335 0.90 22.87 -4.35
N GLY A 336 0.44 23.63 -5.34
CA GLY A 336 1.02 23.73 -6.69
C GLY A 336 1.99 24.89 -6.90
N ASP A 337 2.55 25.46 -5.85
CA ASP A 337 3.54 26.54 -5.93
C ASP A 337 4.96 25.98 -5.90
N GLY A 338 5.73 26.25 -6.97
CA GLY A 338 7.07 25.72 -7.14
C GLY A 338 8.17 26.50 -6.41
N SER A 339 7.85 27.63 -5.77
CA SER A 339 8.84 28.43 -5.06
C SER A 339 9.37 27.71 -3.80
N PRO A 340 10.61 27.99 -3.35
CA PRO A 340 11.20 27.32 -2.20
C PRO A 340 10.38 27.42 -0.91
N ALA A 341 9.62 28.50 -0.72
CA ALA A 341 8.78 28.72 0.46
C ALA A 341 7.51 27.84 0.49
N HIS A 342 7.12 27.26 -0.65
CA HIS A 342 5.83 26.56 -0.78
C HIS A 342 5.94 25.15 -1.40
N ASN A 343 7.03 24.80 -2.08
CA ASN A 343 7.15 23.54 -2.85
C ASN A 343 7.09 22.24 -2.01
N PHE A 344 7.26 22.33 -0.69
CA PHE A 344 7.14 21.21 0.23
C PHE A 344 5.73 21.09 0.84
N LYS A 345 4.82 22.07 0.62
CA LYS A 345 3.49 22.08 1.25
C LYS A 345 2.59 20.99 0.69
N ASN A 346 2.46 19.91 1.44
CA ASN A 346 1.56 18.81 1.12
C ASN A 346 1.13 18.05 2.39
N ALA A 347 0.26 18.66 3.18
CA ALA A 347 -0.12 18.14 4.48
C ALA A 347 -0.92 16.82 4.36
N PHE A 348 -0.68 15.90 5.29
CA PHE A 348 -1.46 14.69 5.52
C PHE A 348 -2.20 14.83 6.85
N ASP A 349 -3.31 15.57 6.88
CA ASP A 349 -3.86 16.12 8.13
C ASP A 349 -4.22 15.04 9.18
N VAL A 350 -4.68 13.87 8.75
CA VAL A 350 -5.03 12.79 9.68
C VAL A 350 -3.78 12.17 10.29
N GLY A 351 -2.74 11.90 9.49
CA GLY A 351 -1.52 11.24 9.96
C GLY A 351 -0.42 12.16 10.48
N GLU A 352 -0.39 13.42 10.09
CA GLU A 352 0.65 14.40 10.46
C GLU A 352 0.26 15.27 11.66
N VAL A 353 -1.02 15.51 11.92
CA VAL A 353 -1.46 16.31 13.08
C VAL A 353 -2.55 15.62 13.91
N GLY A 354 -3.38 14.79 13.29
CA GLY A 354 -4.50 14.12 13.96
C GLY A 354 -5.72 15.04 14.02
N ILE A 355 -6.76 14.72 13.27
CA ILE A 355 -7.95 15.56 13.16
C ILE A 355 -8.88 15.43 14.38
N GLY A 356 -8.72 14.38 15.19
CA GLY A 356 -9.52 14.17 16.40
C GLY A 356 -9.22 15.16 17.51
N ILE A 357 -7.94 15.43 17.80
CA ILE A 357 -7.54 16.45 18.78
C ILE A 357 -7.90 17.88 18.33
N LEU A 358 -8.07 18.07 17.01
CA LEU A 358 -8.44 19.33 16.37
C LEU A 358 -9.95 19.57 16.27
N THR A 359 -10.77 18.72 16.89
CA THR A 359 -12.23 18.86 16.84
C THR A 359 -12.70 20.00 17.73
N ASN A 360 -13.54 20.87 17.16
CA ASN A 360 -14.07 22.05 17.82
C ASN A 360 -15.18 21.68 18.81
N SER A 361 -15.35 22.51 19.83
CA SER A 361 -16.54 22.44 20.70
C SER A 361 -17.74 23.10 20.03
N LEU A 362 -18.67 22.28 19.55
CA LEU A 362 -19.84 22.76 18.80
C LEU A 362 -20.89 23.42 19.70
N VAL A 363 -21.50 24.51 19.22
CA VAL A 363 -22.47 25.33 19.96
C VAL A 363 -23.83 25.35 19.25
N LEU A 364 -24.90 25.19 20.03
CA LEU A 364 -26.28 25.23 19.54
C LEU A 364 -26.60 26.58 18.90
N GLY A 365 -27.17 26.57 17.69
CA GLY A 365 -27.56 27.77 16.96
C GLY A 365 -26.41 28.44 16.18
N CYS A 366 -25.17 28.03 16.40
CA CYS A 366 -23.99 28.48 15.64
C CYS A 366 -23.56 27.42 14.62
N ASP A 367 -23.25 26.21 15.10
CA ASP A 367 -22.73 25.12 14.27
C ASP A 367 -23.82 24.13 13.85
N CYS A 368 -24.81 23.93 14.71
CA CYS A 368 -25.94 23.01 14.50
C CYS A 368 -27.28 23.69 14.78
N LEU A 369 -28.28 23.42 13.94
CA LEU A 369 -29.60 24.05 14.00
C LEU A 369 -30.72 23.01 14.23
N GLY A 370 -31.63 23.30 15.16
CA GLY A 370 -32.77 22.42 15.51
C GLY A 370 -32.64 21.83 16.92
N GLU A 371 -33.23 20.66 17.15
CA GLU A 371 -33.10 19.92 18.41
C GLU A 371 -31.85 19.03 18.37
N ILE A 372 -30.80 19.46 19.07
CA ILE A 372 -29.48 18.82 19.02
C ILE A 372 -29.23 17.93 20.24
N ARG A 373 -28.52 16.82 20.04
CA ARG A 373 -27.82 16.09 21.10
C ARG A 373 -26.34 16.06 20.75
N TYR A 374 -25.50 16.25 21.76
CA TYR A 374 -24.05 16.24 21.60
C TYR A 374 -23.44 15.02 22.27
N LEU A 375 -22.32 14.54 21.71
CA LEU A 375 -21.40 13.64 22.40
C LEU A 375 -20.04 14.33 22.54
N ASP A 376 -19.41 14.14 23.69
CA ASP A 376 -18.06 14.63 23.95
C ASP A 376 -17.02 13.68 23.32
N GLY A 377 -15.89 14.25 22.93
CA GLY A 377 -14.69 13.50 22.53
C GLY A 377 -13.69 13.45 23.69
N ILE A 378 -12.98 12.34 23.84
CA ILE A 378 -11.87 12.22 24.79
C ILE A 378 -10.62 11.80 24.03
N VAL A 379 -9.54 12.55 24.20
CA VAL A 379 -8.22 12.33 23.56
C VAL A 379 -7.10 12.43 24.60
N ASN A 380 -5.83 12.32 24.20
CA ASN A 380 -4.68 12.50 25.10
C ASN A 380 -3.83 13.71 24.72
N ASN A 381 -3.15 14.30 25.71
CA ASN A 381 -1.99 15.18 25.47
C ASN A 381 -0.67 14.38 25.41
N ASN A 382 0.46 15.08 25.27
CA ASN A 382 1.79 14.47 25.17
C ASN A 382 2.29 13.79 26.44
N GLN A 383 1.72 14.12 27.59
CA GLN A 383 1.99 13.42 28.85
C GLN A 383 1.06 12.21 29.05
N GLY A 384 0.18 11.91 28.07
CA GLY A 384 -0.79 10.82 28.12
C GLY A 384 -1.98 11.10 29.03
N GLN A 385 -2.25 12.35 29.38
CA GLN A 385 -3.41 12.72 30.20
C GLN A 385 -4.65 12.85 29.32
N ALA A 386 -5.80 12.35 29.82
CA ALA A 386 -7.07 12.48 29.13
C ALA A 386 -7.55 13.94 29.05
N LEU A 387 -7.90 14.39 27.84
CA LEU A 387 -8.45 15.70 27.52
C LEU A 387 -9.90 15.58 27.05
N LEU A 388 -10.79 16.40 27.63
CA LEU A 388 -12.19 16.49 27.22
C LEU A 388 -12.39 17.53 26.11
N LEU A 389 -12.87 17.09 24.95
CA LEU A 389 -13.40 17.92 23.88
C LEU A 389 -14.93 17.95 24.00
N LYS A 390 -15.43 18.98 24.68
CA LYS A 390 -16.87 19.13 24.92
C LYS A 390 -17.60 19.32 23.59
N ASN A 391 -18.75 18.68 23.41
CA ASN A 391 -19.60 18.79 22.23
C ASN A 391 -18.89 18.50 20.90
N ALA A 392 -17.96 17.54 20.88
CA ALA A 392 -17.17 17.20 19.69
C ALA A 392 -18.03 16.66 18.54
N ILE A 393 -19.15 16.00 18.85
CA ILE A 393 -20.05 15.39 17.88
C ILE A 393 -21.44 15.98 18.05
N CYS A 394 -22.03 16.41 16.95
CA CYS A 394 -23.40 16.93 16.89
C CYS A 394 -24.33 15.93 16.19
N ILE A 395 -25.47 15.64 16.81
CA ILE A 395 -26.48 14.70 16.32
C ILE A 395 -27.83 15.39 16.28
N HIS A 396 -28.46 15.43 15.11
CA HIS A 396 -29.79 16.03 14.93
C HIS A 396 -30.52 15.48 13.71
N GLU A 397 -31.77 15.90 13.52
CA GLU A 397 -32.54 15.61 12.32
C GLU A 397 -32.87 16.90 11.57
N GLU A 398 -32.92 16.82 10.26
CA GLU A 398 -33.35 17.92 9.41
C GLU A 398 -34.31 17.45 8.31
N ASP A 399 -35.15 18.38 7.85
CA ASP A 399 -36.04 18.18 6.70
C ASP A 399 -35.32 18.62 5.42
N VAL A 400 -35.26 17.71 4.44
CA VAL A 400 -34.57 17.93 3.16
C VAL A 400 -35.53 17.87 1.97
N GLY A 401 -36.78 18.26 2.19
CA GLY A 401 -37.80 18.33 1.14
C GLY A 401 -38.61 17.05 0.97
N LEU A 402 -38.77 16.59 -0.27
CA LEU A 402 -39.62 15.45 -0.62
C LEU A 402 -38.84 14.14 -0.58
N LEU A 403 -39.40 13.11 0.06
CA LEU A 403 -38.92 11.74 -0.05
C LEU A 403 -39.48 11.08 -1.31
N TRP A 404 -40.81 11.12 -1.45
CA TRP A 404 -41.50 10.74 -2.67
C TRP A 404 -42.87 11.42 -2.76
N LYS A 405 -43.33 11.63 -3.99
CA LYS A 405 -44.66 12.16 -4.31
C LYS A 405 -45.16 11.52 -5.58
N HIS A 406 -46.46 11.21 -5.62
CA HIS A 406 -47.13 10.74 -6.84
C HIS A 406 -48.52 11.36 -6.95
N THR A 407 -48.92 11.69 -8.17
CA THR A 407 -50.27 12.14 -8.51
C THR A 407 -50.83 11.18 -9.55
N GLU A 408 -51.89 10.47 -9.17
CA GLU A 408 -52.67 9.69 -10.12
C GLU A 408 -53.47 10.66 -11.00
N PHE A 409 -53.21 10.68 -12.31
CA PHE A 409 -53.71 11.73 -13.19
C PHE A 409 -55.21 11.61 -13.45
N VAL A 410 -55.72 10.39 -13.59
CA VAL A 410 -57.15 10.18 -13.92
C VAL A 410 -58.02 10.53 -12.71
N GLU A 411 -57.70 10.00 -11.54
CA GLU A 411 -58.46 10.20 -10.30
C GLU A 411 -58.04 11.44 -9.51
N GLN A 412 -56.98 12.15 -9.93
CA GLN A 412 -56.41 13.32 -9.25
C GLN A 412 -56.02 13.06 -7.78
N ARG A 413 -55.70 11.81 -7.43
CA ARG A 413 -55.29 11.44 -6.06
C ARG A 413 -53.82 11.70 -5.86
N VAL A 414 -53.47 12.45 -4.82
CA VAL A 414 -52.08 12.82 -4.49
C VAL A 414 -51.60 12.08 -3.25
N GLN A 415 -50.41 11.51 -3.33
CA GLN A 415 -49.67 10.92 -2.21
C GLN A 415 -48.32 11.63 -2.08
N CYS A 416 -47.91 11.94 -0.84
CA CYS A 416 -46.67 12.68 -0.56
C CYS A 416 -46.08 12.25 0.78
N ARG A 417 -44.75 12.10 0.84
CA ARG A 417 -43.97 11.95 2.08
C ARG A 417 -42.77 12.89 2.04
N ARG A 418 -42.52 13.59 3.14
CA ARG A 418 -41.34 14.43 3.29
C ARG A 418 -40.12 13.58 3.65
N SER A 419 -38.94 14.05 3.28
CA SER A 419 -37.67 13.40 3.60
C SER A 419 -37.08 14.06 4.84
N ARG A 420 -36.89 13.24 5.88
CA ARG A 420 -36.03 13.58 7.02
C ARG A 420 -34.72 12.82 6.88
N ARG A 421 -33.62 13.43 7.32
CA ARG A 421 -32.35 12.74 7.49
C ARG A 421 -31.80 12.93 8.90
N LEU A 422 -31.13 11.91 9.42
CA LEU A 422 -30.29 12.01 10.61
C LEU A 422 -28.92 12.54 10.19
N VAL A 423 -28.42 13.52 10.93
CA VAL A 423 -27.09 14.11 10.76
C VAL A 423 -26.24 13.72 11.95
N ILE A 424 -25.04 13.20 11.69
CA ILE A 424 -23.99 13.02 12.68
C ILE A 424 -22.74 13.72 12.15
N SER A 425 -22.28 14.76 12.84
CA SER A 425 -21.21 15.61 12.33
C SER A 425 -20.18 16.01 13.38
N SER A 426 -19.01 16.41 12.87
CA SER A 426 -17.94 17.07 13.62
C SER A 426 -17.37 18.23 12.80
N MET A 427 -16.84 19.25 13.46
CA MET A 427 -16.11 20.35 12.81
C MET A 427 -14.67 20.34 13.35
N ILE A 428 -13.69 20.40 12.46
CA ILE A 428 -12.27 20.40 12.81
C ILE A 428 -11.60 21.68 12.28
N THR A 429 -10.69 22.26 13.06
CA THR A 429 -9.84 23.38 12.61
C THR A 429 -8.41 22.88 12.46
N VAL A 430 -7.91 22.87 11.22
CA VAL A 430 -6.54 22.47 10.89
C VAL A 430 -5.79 23.70 10.39
N GLY A 431 -5.05 24.35 11.29
CA GLY A 431 -4.35 25.59 10.99
C GLY A 431 -5.32 26.67 10.51
N ASN A 432 -5.26 27.00 9.22
CA ASN A 432 -6.09 28.02 8.59
C ASN A 432 -7.47 27.52 8.10
N TYR A 433 -7.67 26.20 7.95
CA TYR A 433 -8.90 25.64 7.38
C TYR A 433 -9.85 25.10 8.45
N GLU A 434 -11.14 25.23 8.15
CA GLU A 434 -12.20 24.52 8.85
C GLU A 434 -12.79 23.43 7.94
N TYR A 435 -12.84 22.20 8.45
CA TYR A 435 -13.51 21.09 7.77
C TYR A 435 -14.70 20.60 8.59
N GLY A 436 -15.88 20.64 7.97
CA GLY A 436 -17.08 20.02 8.52
C GLY A 436 -17.31 18.65 7.91
N LEU A 437 -17.36 17.62 8.74
CA LEU A 437 -17.47 16.23 8.35
C LEU A 437 -18.87 15.72 8.70
N TYR A 438 -19.71 15.47 7.70
CA TYR A 438 -21.13 15.18 7.91
C TYR A 438 -21.49 13.80 7.38
N TRP A 439 -22.03 12.96 8.25
CA TRP A 439 -22.71 11.73 7.88
C TRP A 439 -24.22 11.94 7.92
N TYR A 440 -24.87 11.62 6.79
CA TYR A 440 -26.31 11.69 6.64
C TYR A 440 -26.89 10.31 6.42
N PHE A 441 -27.95 10.00 7.15
CA PHE A 441 -28.73 8.77 7.01
C PHE A 441 -30.17 9.13 6.64
N PHE A 442 -30.69 8.52 5.58
CA PHE A 442 -32.00 8.85 5.01
C PHE A 442 -33.02 7.74 5.26
N GLN A 443 -34.31 8.09 5.19
CA GLN A 443 -35.41 7.14 5.42
C GLN A 443 -35.53 6.05 4.35
N ASP A 444 -34.97 6.26 3.15
CA ASP A 444 -34.93 5.29 2.04
C ASP A 444 -33.77 4.28 2.14
N GLY A 445 -32.92 4.40 3.17
CA GLY A 445 -31.71 3.60 3.30
C GLY A 445 -30.47 4.27 2.70
N THR A 446 -30.54 5.48 2.14
CA THR A 446 -29.33 6.16 1.63
C THR A 446 -28.41 6.58 2.78
N ILE A 447 -27.10 6.42 2.57
CA ILE A 447 -26.03 6.98 3.43
C ILE A 447 -25.24 7.94 2.56
N GLN A 448 -24.99 9.15 3.05
CA GLN A 448 -24.16 10.14 2.38
C GLN A 448 -23.11 10.65 3.36
N PHE A 449 -21.88 10.80 2.86
CA PHE A 449 -20.84 11.56 3.53
C PHE A 449 -20.62 12.87 2.77
N GLU A 450 -20.49 13.99 3.48
CA GLU A 450 -20.20 15.29 2.90
C GLU A 450 -19.09 15.97 3.72
N GLY A 451 -17.98 16.31 3.04
CA GLY A 451 -16.97 17.22 3.57
C GLY A 451 -17.26 18.64 3.12
N LYS A 452 -17.42 19.57 4.06
CA LYS A 452 -17.57 21.01 3.80
C LYS A 452 -16.28 21.72 4.18
N LEU A 453 -15.71 22.46 3.24
CA LEU A 453 -14.47 23.20 3.45
C LEU A 453 -14.80 24.68 3.63
N SER A 454 -14.27 25.28 4.69
CA SER A 454 -14.39 26.71 4.99
C SER A 454 -13.09 27.21 5.64
N GLY A 455 -13.14 28.40 6.22
CA GLY A 455 -12.00 29.03 6.90
C GLY A 455 -11.22 29.98 6.02
N SER A 456 -9.94 30.15 6.35
CA SER A 456 -9.01 31.02 5.64
C SER A 456 -8.14 30.21 4.69
N ILE A 457 -7.85 30.75 3.50
CA ILE A 457 -6.87 30.13 2.60
C ILE A 457 -5.45 30.29 3.17
N ALA A 458 -4.59 29.30 2.99
CA ALA A 458 -3.17 29.46 3.31
C ALA A 458 -2.55 30.45 2.29
N PRO A 459 -2.03 31.61 2.74
CA PRO A 459 -1.59 32.67 1.83
C PRO A 459 -0.15 32.47 1.32
N GLY A 460 0.17 33.18 0.25
CA GLY A 460 1.53 33.56 -0.17
C GLY A 460 1.58 35.05 -0.50
N ALA A 461 2.75 35.68 -0.45
CA ALA A 461 2.94 37.07 -0.84
C ALA A 461 3.64 37.16 -2.19
N TYR A 462 3.33 38.19 -2.98
CA TYR A 462 3.94 38.40 -4.29
C TYR A 462 4.35 39.86 -4.51
N GLU A 463 5.30 40.09 -5.41
CA GLU A 463 5.72 41.44 -5.80
C GLU A 463 4.64 42.09 -6.69
N ILE A 464 4.13 43.25 -6.28
CA ILE A 464 3.08 43.98 -7.02
C ILE A 464 3.57 44.27 -8.45
N GLY A 465 2.77 43.89 -9.44
CA GLY A 465 3.12 43.96 -10.86
C GLY A 465 3.74 42.68 -11.43
N LYS A 466 4.08 41.68 -10.59
CA LYS A 466 4.56 40.35 -10.99
C LYS A 466 3.64 39.26 -10.42
N PRO A 467 2.48 39.01 -11.04
CA PRO A 467 1.52 38.05 -10.52
C PRO A 467 2.10 36.63 -10.49
N PRO A 468 1.72 35.79 -9.51
CA PRO A 468 2.17 34.40 -9.42
C PRO A 468 1.61 33.56 -10.57
N VAL A 469 2.35 32.53 -10.97
CA VAL A 469 1.93 31.60 -12.04
C VAL A 469 0.88 30.60 -11.56
N SER A 470 0.98 30.14 -10.31
CA SER A 470 0.15 29.07 -9.75
C SER A 470 -0.62 29.51 -8.50
N GLY A 471 -1.42 30.57 -8.64
CA GLY A 471 -2.32 31.02 -7.59
C GLY A 471 -3.24 32.16 -8.01
N GLY A 472 -4.30 32.38 -7.24
CA GLY A 472 -5.26 33.47 -7.44
C GLY A 472 -4.92 34.67 -6.55
N ILE A 473 -4.86 35.88 -7.12
CA ILE A 473 -4.68 37.11 -6.34
C ILE A 473 -5.95 37.39 -5.54
N VAL A 474 -5.80 37.56 -4.23
CA VAL A 474 -6.93 37.81 -3.30
C VAL A 474 -6.92 39.21 -2.72
N ALA A 475 -5.74 39.84 -2.63
CA ALA A 475 -5.57 41.25 -2.29
C ALA A 475 -4.26 41.77 -2.89
N GLU A 476 -4.02 43.08 -2.84
CA GLU A 476 -2.76 43.67 -3.32
C GLU A 476 -1.56 43.05 -2.58
N GLY A 477 -0.64 42.43 -3.33
CA GLY A 477 0.54 41.76 -2.76
C GLY A 477 0.27 40.40 -2.10
N LEU A 478 -0.98 39.91 -2.08
CA LEU A 478 -1.39 38.64 -1.46
C LEU A 478 -2.09 37.72 -2.46
N TYR A 479 -1.72 36.44 -2.47
CA TYR A 479 -2.37 35.43 -3.29
C TYR A 479 -2.64 34.14 -2.51
N GLY A 480 -3.60 33.35 -3.01
CA GLY A 480 -3.82 31.98 -2.59
C GLY A 480 -3.16 31.03 -3.58
N PRO A 481 -2.10 30.29 -3.21
CA PRO A 481 -1.53 29.31 -4.11
C PRO A 481 -2.54 28.20 -4.44
N HIS A 482 -2.56 27.75 -5.70
CA HIS A 482 -3.43 26.66 -6.11
C HIS A 482 -3.11 25.38 -5.33
N HIS A 483 -4.13 24.64 -4.92
CA HIS A 483 -3.99 23.40 -4.16
C HIS A 483 -5.21 22.49 -4.36
N GLN A 484 -5.07 21.22 -4.01
CA GLN A 484 -6.15 20.24 -4.09
C GLN A 484 -6.42 19.67 -2.68
N HIS A 485 -7.65 19.24 -2.40
CA HIS A 485 -7.99 18.53 -1.16
C HIS A 485 -8.47 17.13 -1.52
N PHE A 486 -7.74 16.11 -1.07
CA PHE A 486 -8.11 14.71 -1.25
C PHE A 486 -8.50 14.09 0.08
N PHE A 487 -9.70 13.50 0.13
CA PHE A 487 -10.20 12.80 1.31
C PHE A 487 -10.26 11.32 1.00
N ASN A 488 -9.58 10.49 1.79
CA ASN A 488 -9.74 9.04 1.71
C ASN A 488 -10.68 8.56 2.81
N MET A 489 -11.82 8.00 2.39
CA MET A 489 -12.74 7.31 3.29
C MET A 489 -12.46 5.80 3.25
N ARG A 490 -12.05 5.21 4.37
CA ARG A 490 -11.96 3.75 4.52
C ARG A 490 -13.31 3.21 4.94
N ILE A 491 -13.93 2.39 4.10
CA ILE A 491 -15.19 1.71 4.40
C ILE A 491 -14.97 0.20 4.41
N ASP A 492 -15.19 -0.40 5.57
CA ASP A 492 -15.07 -1.83 5.82
C ASP A 492 -16.44 -2.51 5.72
N TRP A 493 -16.73 -3.06 4.53
CA TRP A 493 -18.05 -3.56 4.18
C TRP A 493 -18.43 -4.84 4.93
N MET A 494 -19.72 -4.91 5.29
CA MET A 494 -20.35 -6.07 5.93
C MET A 494 -21.79 -6.22 5.42
N LEU A 495 -21.98 -6.02 4.11
CA LEU A 495 -23.29 -5.95 3.49
C LEU A 495 -24.01 -7.29 3.61
N ASP A 496 -25.02 -7.35 4.48
CA ASP A 496 -25.77 -8.55 4.81
C ASP A 496 -24.90 -9.76 5.18
N GLY A 497 -23.70 -9.50 5.73
CA GLY A 497 -22.69 -10.49 6.11
C GLY A 497 -21.26 -10.11 5.67
N MET A 498 -20.27 -10.87 6.11
CA MET A 498 -18.83 -10.59 5.92
C MET A 498 -18.28 -10.88 4.52
N LYS A 499 -19.04 -11.59 3.67
CA LYS A 499 -18.59 -12.02 2.35
C LYS A 499 -19.17 -11.12 1.26
N ASN A 500 -18.40 -10.11 0.86
CA ASN A 500 -18.81 -9.15 -0.14
C ASN A 500 -17.89 -9.15 -1.37
N SER A 501 -18.37 -8.56 -2.46
CA SER A 501 -17.59 -8.35 -3.69
C SER A 501 -17.84 -6.96 -4.24
N LEU A 502 -16.79 -6.33 -4.78
CA LEU A 502 -16.87 -5.05 -5.47
C LEU A 502 -17.21 -5.28 -6.96
N VAL A 503 -18.16 -4.51 -7.46
CA VAL A 503 -18.62 -4.57 -8.86
C VAL A 503 -18.53 -3.18 -9.46
N GLU A 504 -17.86 -3.06 -10.59
CA GLU A 504 -17.91 -1.88 -11.46
C GLU A 504 -19.13 -1.96 -12.37
N VAL A 505 -19.81 -0.84 -12.56
CA VAL A 505 -20.98 -0.71 -13.44
C VAL A 505 -20.72 0.42 -14.43
N ASN A 506 -20.75 0.09 -15.72
CA ASN A 506 -20.65 1.06 -16.83
C ASN A 506 -21.94 1.05 -17.66
N CYS A 507 -22.39 2.21 -18.13
CA CYS A 507 -23.47 2.31 -19.11
C CYS A 507 -22.89 2.18 -20.52
N GLU A 508 -23.29 1.16 -21.27
CA GLU A 508 -22.75 0.83 -22.59
C GLU A 508 -23.88 0.80 -23.64
N PRO A 509 -23.76 1.47 -24.80
CA PRO A 509 -24.76 1.43 -25.86
C PRO A 509 -24.78 0.05 -26.57
N ILE A 510 -25.96 -0.43 -26.94
CA ILE A 510 -26.08 -1.62 -27.80
C ILE A 510 -25.96 -1.15 -29.27
N PRO A 511 -25.07 -1.74 -30.11
CA PRO A 511 -25.00 -1.38 -31.53
C PRO A 511 -26.33 -1.59 -32.26
N LYS A 512 -26.62 -0.76 -33.28
CA LYS A 512 -27.82 -0.89 -34.11
C LYS A 512 -27.86 -2.26 -34.79
N GLY A 513 -28.97 -2.98 -34.67
CA GLY A 513 -29.12 -4.34 -35.19
C GLY A 513 -30.45 -4.98 -34.77
N PRO A 514 -30.61 -6.31 -34.92
CA PRO A 514 -31.87 -6.99 -34.58
C PRO A 514 -32.31 -6.80 -33.12
N GLN A 515 -31.36 -6.67 -32.19
CA GLN A 515 -31.60 -6.45 -30.77
C GLN A 515 -31.74 -4.96 -30.39
N ASN A 516 -31.41 -4.04 -31.30
CA ASN A 516 -31.56 -2.59 -31.13
C ASN A 516 -31.90 -1.92 -32.48
N PRO A 517 -33.08 -2.19 -33.06
CA PRO A 517 -33.40 -1.76 -34.43
C PRO A 517 -33.48 -0.23 -34.56
N ALA A 518 -33.87 0.46 -33.48
CA ALA A 518 -33.98 1.92 -33.43
C ALA A 518 -32.69 2.62 -32.94
N GLY A 519 -31.66 1.88 -32.51
CA GLY A 519 -30.37 2.45 -32.08
C GLY A 519 -30.42 3.18 -30.72
N ASN A 520 -31.49 3.03 -29.95
CA ASN A 520 -31.73 3.73 -28.69
C ASN A 520 -31.38 2.92 -27.43
N ALA A 521 -31.17 1.61 -27.56
CA ALA A 521 -30.93 0.72 -26.42
C ALA A 521 -29.48 0.81 -25.90
N TRP A 522 -29.34 0.64 -24.58
CA TRP A 522 -28.08 0.58 -23.84
C TRP A 522 -28.26 -0.35 -22.63
N ILE A 523 -27.16 -0.76 -22.00
CA ILE A 523 -27.14 -1.66 -20.85
C ILE A 523 -26.27 -1.12 -19.72
N ALA A 524 -26.56 -1.53 -18.49
CA ALA A 524 -25.63 -1.42 -17.37
C ALA A 524 -24.74 -2.68 -17.35
N GLN A 525 -23.54 -2.56 -17.90
CA GLN A 525 -22.52 -3.62 -17.92
C GLN A 525 -21.88 -3.73 -16.54
N GLU A 526 -22.05 -4.87 -15.88
CA GLU A 526 -21.48 -5.15 -14.56
C GLU A 526 -20.23 -6.02 -14.66
N THR A 527 -19.17 -5.63 -13.96
CA THR A 527 -17.90 -6.35 -13.88
C THR A 527 -17.50 -6.54 -12.43
N ILE A 528 -17.46 -7.79 -11.95
CA ILE A 528 -16.93 -8.11 -10.62
C ILE A 528 -15.41 -7.93 -10.66
N LEU A 529 -14.88 -7.09 -9.76
CA LEU A 529 -13.44 -6.87 -9.60
C LEU A 529 -12.91 -7.93 -8.63
N LYS A 530 -12.13 -8.88 -9.14
CA LYS A 530 -11.76 -10.13 -8.44
C LYS A 530 -10.44 -10.02 -7.68
N THR A 531 -9.57 -9.14 -8.13
CA THR A 531 -8.24 -8.94 -7.53
C THR A 531 -8.08 -7.52 -7.06
N VAL A 532 -7.11 -7.34 -6.18
CA VAL A 532 -6.73 -6.03 -5.63
C VAL A 532 -6.23 -5.09 -6.75
N GLY A 533 -5.43 -5.61 -7.69
CA GLY A 533 -5.02 -4.85 -8.89
C GLY A 533 -6.19 -4.48 -9.81
N GLU A 534 -7.18 -5.38 -9.97
CA GLU A 534 -8.44 -5.05 -10.68
C GLU A 534 -9.29 -4.03 -9.91
N ALA A 535 -9.12 -3.85 -8.62
CA ALA A 535 -9.92 -2.91 -7.84
C ALA A 535 -9.39 -1.46 -7.89
N ARG A 536 -8.21 -1.22 -8.49
CA ARG A 536 -7.67 0.13 -8.71
C ARG A 536 -8.44 0.79 -9.87
N ARG A 537 -9.36 1.71 -9.56
CA ARG A 537 -10.28 2.28 -10.56
C ARG A 537 -10.41 3.79 -10.50
N LEU A 538 -10.34 4.40 -11.68
CA LEU A 538 -10.77 5.77 -11.93
C LEU A 538 -12.26 5.82 -12.27
N HIS A 539 -12.90 6.92 -11.91
CA HIS A 539 -14.22 7.26 -12.42
C HIS A 539 -14.17 7.58 -13.93
N ASP A 540 -15.29 7.41 -14.63
CA ASP A 540 -15.44 7.74 -16.05
C ASP A 540 -16.86 8.25 -16.30
N ASP A 541 -16.99 9.58 -16.37
CA ASP A 541 -18.27 10.27 -16.59
C ASP A 541 -18.92 9.88 -17.93
N LYS A 542 -18.11 9.59 -18.97
CA LYS A 542 -18.64 9.23 -20.31
C LYS A 542 -19.37 7.89 -20.28
N LYS A 543 -19.03 7.02 -19.32
CA LYS A 543 -19.67 5.73 -19.10
C LYS A 543 -20.68 5.76 -17.95
N GLY A 544 -20.86 6.90 -17.28
CA GLY A 544 -21.63 6.98 -16.03
C GLY A 544 -21.13 5.98 -14.99
N ARG A 545 -19.81 5.75 -14.93
CA ARG A 545 -19.22 4.66 -14.15
C ARG A 545 -19.57 4.80 -12.68
N CYS A 546 -20.07 3.74 -12.07
CA CYS A 546 -20.28 3.67 -10.63
C CYS A 546 -19.87 2.31 -10.11
N TRP A 547 -19.90 2.13 -8.79
CA TRP A 547 -19.57 0.86 -8.16
C TRP A 547 -20.69 0.40 -7.27
N LYS A 548 -20.73 -0.90 -7.00
CA LYS A 548 -21.59 -1.46 -5.98
C LYS A 548 -20.89 -2.58 -5.24
N ILE A 549 -21.22 -2.70 -3.96
CA ILE A 549 -20.84 -3.84 -3.13
C ILE A 549 -21.99 -4.81 -3.19
N ILE A 550 -21.72 -6.08 -3.45
CA ILE A 550 -22.72 -7.14 -3.48
C ILE A 550 -22.43 -8.20 -2.43
N ASN A 551 -23.47 -8.87 -1.97
CA ASN A 551 -23.36 -10.14 -1.27
C ASN A 551 -24.05 -11.23 -2.09
N SER A 552 -23.26 -12.15 -2.64
CA SER A 552 -23.78 -13.21 -3.52
C SER A 552 -24.60 -14.28 -2.78
N GLN A 553 -24.43 -14.38 -1.45
CA GLN A 553 -25.09 -15.35 -0.58
C GLN A 553 -26.45 -14.85 -0.06
N SER A 554 -26.69 -13.54 -0.11
CA SER A 554 -27.98 -12.94 0.22
C SER A 554 -28.69 -12.47 -1.06
N LYS A 555 -29.92 -12.92 -1.26
CA LYS A 555 -30.72 -12.58 -2.44
C LYS A 555 -31.90 -11.71 -2.04
N ASN A 556 -32.21 -10.73 -2.89
CA ASN A 556 -33.43 -9.94 -2.76
C ASN A 556 -34.66 -10.73 -3.27
N HIS A 557 -35.85 -10.13 -3.17
CA HIS A 557 -37.12 -10.77 -3.55
C HIS A 557 -37.24 -11.13 -5.05
N VAL A 558 -36.38 -10.58 -5.92
CA VAL A 558 -36.29 -10.95 -7.36
C VAL A 558 -35.11 -11.88 -7.65
N ASN A 559 -34.58 -12.54 -6.61
CA ASN A 559 -33.48 -13.51 -6.70
C ASN A 559 -32.14 -12.95 -7.24
N GLN A 560 -31.91 -11.65 -7.10
CA GLN A 560 -30.63 -11.00 -7.41
C GLN A 560 -29.80 -10.83 -6.13
N PRO A 561 -28.45 -10.85 -6.19
CA PRO A 561 -27.60 -10.48 -5.05
C PRO A 561 -28.04 -9.13 -4.46
N VAL A 562 -28.13 -9.05 -3.13
CA VAL A 562 -28.32 -7.75 -2.47
C VAL A 562 -27.09 -6.87 -2.74
N ALA A 563 -27.31 -5.57 -2.89
CA ALA A 563 -26.26 -4.64 -3.27
C ALA A 563 -26.41 -3.28 -2.58
N TYR A 564 -25.28 -2.61 -2.34
CA TYR A 564 -25.21 -1.19 -1.98
C TYR A 564 -24.41 -0.46 -3.06
N LYS A 565 -24.97 0.62 -3.61
CA LYS A 565 -24.33 1.39 -4.69
C LYS A 565 -23.50 2.53 -4.10
N ILE A 566 -22.28 2.68 -4.61
CA ILE A 566 -21.38 3.81 -4.33
C ILE A 566 -21.49 4.78 -5.50
N ILE A 567 -21.88 6.02 -5.20
CA ILE A 567 -22.09 7.08 -6.18
C ILE A 567 -21.17 8.23 -5.81
N PRO A 568 -20.18 8.58 -6.66
CA PRO A 568 -19.39 9.79 -6.47
C PRO A 568 -20.28 11.03 -6.52
N SER A 569 -20.10 11.95 -5.57
CA SER A 569 -20.75 13.26 -5.56
C SER A 569 -19.72 14.32 -5.94
N GLY A 570 -20.02 15.11 -6.98
CA GLY A 570 -19.12 16.16 -7.48
C GLY A 570 -18.20 15.71 -8.63
N PRO A 571 -17.47 16.64 -9.26
CA PRO A 571 -16.57 16.31 -10.36
C PRO A 571 -15.40 15.45 -9.86
N PRO A 572 -15.03 14.38 -10.58
CA PRO A 572 -13.87 13.56 -10.23
C PRO A 572 -12.59 14.40 -10.25
N CYS A 573 -11.80 14.33 -9.18
CA CYS A 573 -10.54 15.03 -9.04
C CYS A 573 -9.37 14.05 -9.21
N TYR A 574 -8.34 14.43 -9.98
CA TYR A 574 -7.10 13.67 -10.15
C TYR A 574 -5.92 14.53 -9.70
N PRO A 575 -4.89 13.98 -9.01
CA PRO A 575 -3.71 14.73 -8.60
C PRO A 575 -3.01 15.40 -9.78
N LEU A 576 -2.70 16.69 -9.66
CA LEU A 576 -2.04 17.48 -10.71
C LEU A 576 -0.51 17.53 -10.56
N CYS A 577 0.02 17.18 -9.39
CA CYS A 577 1.47 17.12 -9.17
C CYS A 577 2.10 16.00 -10.02
N ASP A 578 3.37 16.20 -10.41
CA ASP A 578 4.15 15.17 -11.10
C ASP A 578 4.25 13.90 -10.24
N GLU A 579 4.11 12.73 -10.87
CA GLU A 579 4.11 11.44 -10.16
C GLU A 579 5.44 11.13 -9.46
N ASP A 580 6.55 11.65 -10.00
CA ASP A 580 7.90 11.52 -9.46
C ASP A 580 8.29 12.68 -8.55
N SER A 581 7.38 13.63 -8.28
CA SER A 581 7.61 14.65 -7.26
C SER A 581 7.56 14.06 -5.85
N CYS A 582 8.16 14.76 -4.87
CA CYS A 582 8.09 14.38 -3.46
C CYS A 582 6.64 14.25 -2.96
N GLN A 583 5.75 15.14 -3.40
CA GLN A 583 4.32 15.10 -3.07
C GLN A 583 3.61 13.94 -3.79
N GLY A 584 3.89 13.77 -5.09
CA GLY A 584 3.24 12.76 -5.94
C GLY A 584 3.51 11.32 -5.51
N ARG A 585 4.71 11.02 -4.99
CA ARG A 585 5.04 9.70 -4.43
C ARG A 585 4.30 9.38 -3.13
N ARG A 586 3.94 10.40 -2.34
CA ARG A 586 3.25 10.21 -1.04
C ARG A 586 1.75 10.07 -1.20
N GLY A 587 1.16 10.82 -2.14
CA GLY A 587 -0.29 10.87 -2.36
C GLY A 587 -0.87 9.76 -3.25
N VAL A 588 -0.26 8.57 -3.32
CA VAL A 588 -0.63 7.53 -4.30
C VAL A 588 -2.08 7.07 -4.15
N PHE A 589 -2.64 7.08 -2.94
CA PHE A 589 -4.04 6.72 -2.72
C PHE A 589 -5.02 7.61 -3.50
N ALA A 590 -4.63 8.84 -3.87
CA ALA A 590 -5.47 9.75 -4.63
C ALA A 590 -5.43 9.48 -6.15
N ARG A 591 -4.55 8.58 -6.64
CA ARG A 591 -4.43 8.24 -8.07
C ARG A 591 -5.57 7.34 -8.58
N ASN A 592 -6.37 6.76 -7.69
CA ASN A 592 -7.60 6.05 -8.05
C ASN A 592 -8.75 6.54 -7.17
N HIS A 593 -9.96 6.57 -7.72
CA HIS A 593 -11.16 6.97 -7.01
C HIS A 593 -11.68 5.85 -6.10
N ILE A 594 -11.46 4.59 -6.50
CA ILE A 594 -11.69 3.41 -5.69
C ILE A 594 -10.44 2.54 -5.64
N TRP A 595 -10.17 2.06 -4.42
CA TRP A 595 -9.26 0.96 -4.12
C TRP A 595 -10.06 -0.10 -3.36
N ALA A 596 -9.71 -1.38 -3.50
CA ALA A 596 -10.21 -2.42 -2.60
C ALA A 596 -9.10 -3.41 -2.26
N THR A 597 -8.97 -3.69 -0.97
CA THR A 597 -8.06 -4.68 -0.41
C THR A 597 -8.87 -5.76 0.31
N LYS A 598 -8.25 -6.91 0.58
CA LYS A 598 -8.80 -7.86 1.54
C LYS A 598 -8.59 -7.28 2.93
N TYR A 599 -9.58 -7.38 3.81
CA TYR A 599 -9.45 -6.86 5.17
C TYR A 599 -8.23 -7.45 5.89
N HIS A 600 -7.46 -6.58 6.52
CA HIS A 600 -6.43 -6.88 7.51
C HIS A 600 -6.57 -5.90 8.68
N PRO A 601 -6.46 -6.35 9.94
CA PRO A 601 -6.68 -5.49 11.12
C PRO A 601 -5.68 -4.33 11.23
N GLU A 602 -4.45 -4.51 10.75
CA GLU A 602 -3.41 -3.47 10.80
C GLU A 602 -3.45 -2.49 9.60
N GLU A 603 -4.30 -2.72 8.59
CA GLU A 603 -4.40 -1.88 7.37
C GLU A 603 -5.52 -0.84 7.49
N LEU A 604 -5.29 0.20 8.31
CA LEU A 604 -6.28 1.25 8.63
C LEU A 604 -6.13 2.54 7.83
N TYR A 605 -4.91 2.93 7.45
CA TYR A 605 -4.62 4.29 6.96
C TYR A 605 -4.09 4.28 5.53
N ALA A 606 -4.74 5.01 4.62
CA ALA A 606 -4.43 4.95 3.19
C ALA A 606 -3.02 5.47 2.84
N ALA A 607 -2.46 6.36 3.64
CA ALA A 607 -1.08 6.88 3.49
C ALA A 607 -0.06 6.19 4.41
N GLY A 608 -0.44 5.10 5.07
CA GLY A 608 0.44 4.35 5.98
C GLY A 608 0.31 4.77 7.43
N LEU A 609 1.03 4.06 8.30
CA LEU A 609 0.93 4.28 9.75
C LEU A 609 1.56 5.62 10.15
N PHE A 610 2.64 6.02 9.47
CA PHE A 610 3.45 7.20 9.79
C PHE A 610 3.75 8.02 8.52
N PRO A 611 2.77 8.76 7.97
CA PRO A 611 2.99 9.53 6.75
C PRO A 611 3.91 10.73 6.94
N ASN A 612 4.05 11.24 8.17
CA ASN A 612 4.91 12.38 8.50
C ASN A 612 6.36 12.11 8.06
N GLN A 613 6.92 12.98 7.20
CA GLN A 613 8.24 12.82 6.58
C GLN A 613 8.47 11.51 5.78
N SER A 614 7.43 10.71 5.53
CA SER A 614 7.55 9.48 4.73
C SER A 614 7.82 9.83 3.25
N PRO A 615 8.70 9.09 2.56
CA PRO A 615 8.92 9.25 1.12
C PRO A 615 7.78 8.68 0.25
N GLY A 616 6.78 7.99 0.84
CA GLY A 616 5.58 7.50 0.14
C GLY A 616 5.56 6.00 -0.20
N ASP A 617 6.27 5.17 0.56
CA ASP A 617 6.41 3.73 0.35
C ASP A 617 5.47 2.85 1.20
N ASP A 618 4.61 3.45 2.03
CA ASP A 618 3.65 2.76 2.92
C ASP A 618 2.18 2.98 2.47
N GLY A 619 1.22 2.45 3.24
CA GLY A 619 -0.20 2.65 3.03
C GLY A 619 -0.77 1.79 1.92
N ILE A 620 -1.70 2.33 1.14
CA ILE A 620 -2.42 1.57 0.11
C ILE A 620 -1.48 0.98 -0.95
N VAL A 621 -0.32 1.61 -1.18
CA VAL A 621 0.72 1.10 -2.08
C VAL A 621 1.28 -0.21 -1.55
N ALA A 622 1.61 -0.23 -0.25
CA ALA A 622 1.99 -1.45 0.43
C ALA A 622 0.80 -2.43 0.43
N TYR A 623 -0.40 -2.05 0.85
CA TYR A 623 -1.55 -2.97 1.07
C TYR A 623 -2.11 -3.64 -0.19
N SER A 624 -1.80 -3.12 -1.38
CA SER A 624 -2.52 -3.43 -2.60
C SER A 624 -1.74 -4.26 -3.66
N PRO A 625 -0.83 -5.21 -3.36
CA PRO A 625 0.03 -5.80 -4.39
C PRO A 625 -0.78 -6.48 -5.51
N SER A 626 -0.24 -6.47 -6.72
CA SER A 626 -0.85 -7.11 -7.91
C SER A 626 -0.93 -8.64 -7.84
N PHE A 627 -0.28 -9.24 -6.83
CA PHE A 627 -0.30 -10.65 -6.50
C PHE A 627 -0.89 -10.87 -5.10
N GLN A 628 -1.43 -12.07 -4.86
CA GLN A 628 -1.98 -12.46 -3.57
C GLN A 628 -1.11 -13.54 -2.92
N ILE A 629 -0.96 -13.47 -1.61
CA ILE A 629 -0.27 -14.47 -0.80
C ILE A 629 -1.26 -15.01 0.24
N ASP A 630 -1.42 -16.33 0.28
CA ASP A 630 -2.20 -17.06 1.28
C ASP A 630 -1.32 -18.15 1.90
N GLY A 631 -0.76 -17.87 3.08
CA GLY A 631 0.33 -18.66 3.65
C GLY A 631 1.53 -18.70 2.71
N TYR A 632 1.90 -19.90 2.25
CA TYR A 632 2.98 -20.11 1.28
C TYR A 632 2.47 -20.27 -0.17
N GLN A 633 1.19 -20.02 -0.45
CA GLN A 633 0.64 -20.04 -1.80
C GLN A 633 0.59 -18.61 -2.37
N ILE A 634 1.16 -18.44 -3.55
CA ILE A 634 1.19 -17.19 -4.30
C ILE A 634 0.27 -17.33 -5.52
N SER A 635 -0.59 -16.35 -5.73
CA SER A 635 -1.47 -16.25 -6.91
C SER A 635 -1.22 -14.94 -7.62
N TRP A 636 -0.88 -15.00 -8.91
CA TRP A 636 -0.61 -13.82 -9.72
C TRP A 636 -1.10 -14.01 -11.14
N GLN A 637 -2.01 -13.16 -11.59
CA GLN A 637 -2.73 -13.34 -12.85
C GLN A 637 -3.32 -14.76 -12.97
N LYS A 638 -2.80 -15.59 -13.88
CA LYS A 638 -3.21 -16.98 -14.09
C LYS A 638 -2.32 -17.99 -13.39
N TRP A 639 -1.26 -17.55 -12.71
CA TRP A 639 -0.35 -18.42 -11.98
C TRP A 639 -0.86 -18.75 -10.59
N ARG A 640 -0.68 -20.00 -10.18
CA ARG A 640 -0.76 -20.45 -8.79
C ARG A 640 0.50 -21.25 -8.47
N ILE A 641 1.21 -20.84 -7.44
CA ILE A 641 2.53 -21.35 -7.06
C ILE A 641 2.53 -21.55 -5.56
N ARG A 642 3.10 -22.64 -5.05
CA ARG A 642 3.41 -22.79 -3.62
C ARG A 642 4.91 -22.72 -3.43
N VAL A 643 5.37 -21.92 -2.48
CA VAL A 643 6.79 -21.85 -2.13
C VAL A 643 7.08 -22.72 -0.90
N GLY A 644 8.26 -23.29 -0.83
CA GLY A 644 8.78 -24.02 0.32
C GLY A 644 10.17 -23.51 0.67
N PHE A 645 10.62 -23.83 1.89
CA PHE A 645 11.93 -23.45 2.37
C PHE A 645 12.50 -24.55 3.28
N ASN A 646 13.76 -24.94 3.08
CA ASN A 646 14.45 -25.87 4.00
C ASN A 646 15.93 -25.53 4.13
N VAL A 647 16.59 -26.11 5.14
CA VAL A 647 17.99 -25.83 5.49
C VAL A 647 18.98 -26.12 4.35
N ARG A 648 18.73 -27.15 3.54
CA ARG A 648 19.66 -27.63 2.52
C ARG A 648 19.50 -26.90 1.20
N GLU A 649 18.28 -26.85 0.67
CA GLU A 649 17.96 -26.35 -0.68
C GLU A 649 17.51 -24.89 -0.71
N GLY A 650 17.21 -24.29 0.45
CA GLY A 650 16.66 -22.94 0.52
C GLY A 650 15.30 -22.86 -0.16
N LEU A 651 15.15 -21.94 -1.12
CA LEU A 651 13.90 -21.65 -1.83
C LEU A 651 13.48 -22.80 -2.77
N ILE A 652 12.28 -23.33 -2.58
CA ILE A 652 11.71 -24.45 -3.35
C ILE A 652 10.39 -24.02 -3.99
N MET A 653 10.19 -24.35 -5.26
CA MET A 653 8.89 -24.21 -5.93
C MET A 653 8.12 -25.53 -5.82
N ASN A 654 6.86 -25.46 -5.41
CA ASN A 654 5.94 -26.59 -5.31
C ASN A 654 4.62 -26.25 -6.02
N MET A 655 3.96 -27.27 -6.59
CA MET A 655 2.61 -27.16 -7.19
C MET A 655 2.48 -25.94 -8.11
N VAL A 656 3.29 -25.89 -9.17
CA VAL A 656 3.25 -24.80 -10.14
C VAL A 656 2.18 -25.10 -11.19
N GLU A 657 1.17 -24.23 -11.23
CA GLU A 657 -0.01 -24.40 -12.06
C GLU A 657 -0.36 -23.10 -12.79
N TYR A 658 -1.00 -23.24 -13.95
CA TYR A 658 -1.52 -22.13 -14.74
C TYR A 658 -3.00 -22.29 -15.03
N PHE A 659 -3.78 -21.22 -14.86
CA PHE A 659 -5.21 -21.20 -15.14
C PHE A 659 -5.45 -21.01 -16.64
N ASP A 660 -5.93 -22.06 -17.30
CA ASP A 660 -6.26 -22.08 -18.72
C ASP A 660 -7.47 -22.97 -18.96
N GLN A 661 -8.34 -22.58 -19.90
CA GLN A 661 -9.58 -23.31 -20.22
C GLN A 661 -10.44 -23.62 -18.97
N ASN A 662 -10.65 -22.63 -18.11
CA ASN A 662 -11.46 -22.70 -16.89
C ASN A 662 -10.99 -23.74 -15.84
N ARG A 663 -9.72 -24.14 -15.86
CA ARG A 663 -9.13 -24.99 -14.82
C ARG A 663 -7.67 -24.62 -14.57
N TYR A 664 -7.17 -24.93 -13.37
CA TYR A 664 -5.73 -24.92 -13.13
C TYR A 664 -5.12 -26.18 -13.73
N ARG A 665 -4.09 -26.00 -14.53
CA ARG A 665 -3.36 -27.07 -15.21
C ARG A 665 -1.95 -27.16 -14.61
N PRO A 666 -1.57 -28.32 -14.04
CA PRO A 666 -0.27 -28.49 -13.42
C PRO A 666 0.85 -28.55 -14.48
N ILE A 667 2.02 -28.02 -14.11
CA ILE A 667 3.23 -28.00 -14.94
C ILE A 667 4.31 -28.88 -14.28
N PHE A 668 4.66 -28.59 -13.03
CA PHE A 668 5.53 -29.45 -12.22
C PHE A 668 5.12 -29.41 -10.74
N TYR A 669 5.32 -30.55 -10.07
CA TYR A 669 5.01 -30.72 -8.65
C TYR A 669 6.05 -30.05 -7.77
N ARG A 670 7.33 -30.10 -8.17
CA ARG A 670 8.45 -29.57 -7.39
C ARG A 670 9.61 -29.14 -8.28
N ALA A 671 10.28 -28.04 -7.94
CA ALA A 671 11.56 -27.66 -8.51
C ALA A 671 12.47 -27.01 -7.45
N ALA A 672 13.72 -27.46 -7.35
CA ALA A 672 14.72 -26.93 -6.42
C ALA A 672 16.15 -27.16 -6.92
N ILE A 673 17.08 -26.29 -6.52
CA ILE A 673 18.51 -26.56 -6.70
C ILE A 673 18.87 -27.77 -5.84
N SER A 674 19.37 -28.81 -6.49
CA SER A 674 19.74 -30.05 -5.83
C SER A 674 21.23 -30.09 -5.44
N GLU A 675 22.08 -29.34 -6.15
CA GLU A 675 23.48 -29.13 -5.81
C GLU A 675 24.11 -27.92 -6.53
N MET A 676 25.16 -27.34 -5.93
CA MET A 676 26.06 -26.34 -6.50
C MET A 676 27.51 -26.81 -6.37
N TRP A 677 28.26 -26.93 -7.46
CA TRP A 677 29.65 -27.41 -7.45
C TRP A 677 30.61 -26.41 -8.10
N ILE A 678 31.65 -26.01 -7.36
CA ILE A 678 32.58 -24.95 -7.75
C ILE A 678 34.03 -25.47 -7.77
N PRO A 679 34.51 -26.07 -8.87
CA PRO A 679 35.91 -26.48 -8.99
C PRO A 679 36.86 -25.33 -9.34
N TYR A 680 37.92 -25.16 -8.54
CA TYR A 680 38.97 -24.17 -8.79
C TYR A 680 40.11 -24.72 -9.65
N ALA A 681 40.47 -23.99 -10.71
CA ALA A 681 41.49 -24.37 -11.66
C ALA A 681 42.87 -23.84 -11.23
N ASP A 682 43.43 -24.38 -10.15
CA ASP A 682 44.78 -24.04 -9.69
C ASP A 682 45.51 -25.27 -9.16
N ALA A 683 46.63 -25.61 -9.82
CA ALA A 683 47.40 -26.80 -9.52
C ALA A 683 48.31 -26.66 -8.28
N SER A 684 48.41 -25.47 -7.69
CA SER A 684 49.25 -25.24 -6.51
C SER A 684 48.76 -26.06 -5.30
N PRO A 685 49.67 -26.53 -4.42
CA PRO A 685 49.29 -27.32 -3.24
C PRO A 685 48.29 -26.67 -2.28
N GLY A 686 48.10 -25.34 -2.37
CA GLY A 686 47.11 -24.60 -1.57
C GLY A 686 45.72 -24.52 -2.20
N HIS A 687 45.55 -24.85 -3.48
CA HIS A 687 44.30 -24.67 -4.22
C HIS A 687 43.82 -25.91 -5.00
N ASN A 688 44.69 -26.88 -5.27
CA ASN A 688 44.37 -28.04 -6.13
C ASN A 688 43.26 -28.97 -5.63
N TYR A 689 42.91 -28.90 -4.35
CA TYR A 689 41.81 -29.63 -3.74
C TYR A 689 40.53 -28.80 -3.56
N LYS A 690 40.56 -27.48 -3.82
CA LYS A 690 39.42 -26.60 -3.58
C LYS A 690 38.30 -26.87 -4.58
N ASN A 691 37.24 -27.49 -4.09
CA ASN A 691 35.98 -27.67 -4.81
C ASN A 691 34.83 -27.75 -3.80
N ALA A 692 33.92 -26.77 -3.82
CA ALA A 692 32.83 -26.66 -2.86
C ALA A 692 31.56 -27.30 -3.40
N PHE A 693 30.78 -27.93 -2.51
CA PHE A 693 29.42 -28.42 -2.77
C PHE A 693 28.41 -27.64 -1.91
N ASP A 694 28.06 -26.42 -2.30
CA ASP A 694 27.45 -25.45 -1.37
C ASP A 694 26.08 -25.90 -0.81
N VAL A 695 25.27 -26.60 -1.62
CA VAL A 695 23.96 -27.07 -1.16
C VAL A 695 24.15 -28.19 -0.14
N GLY A 696 24.97 -29.20 -0.46
CA GLY A 696 25.12 -30.38 0.39
C GLY A 696 26.14 -30.25 1.54
N GLU A 697 27.15 -29.40 1.43
CA GLU A 697 28.18 -29.19 2.46
C GLU A 697 27.82 -28.05 3.42
N ALA A 698 27.23 -26.95 2.91
CA ALA A 698 26.95 -25.76 3.71
C ALA A 698 25.46 -25.58 4.05
N GLY A 699 24.56 -26.00 3.15
CA GLY A 699 23.12 -25.83 3.30
C GLY A 699 22.70 -24.39 3.00
N ILE A 700 22.38 -24.12 1.74
CA ILE A 700 22.14 -22.75 1.26
C ILE A 700 20.91 -22.08 1.90
N GLY A 701 19.96 -22.86 2.44
CA GLY A 701 18.83 -22.32 3.18
C GLY A 701 19.21 -21.75 4.54
N LEU A 702 20.21 -22.31 5.22
CA LEU A 702 20.76 -21.74 6.46
C LEU A 702 21.52 -20.43 6.21
N LEU A 703 22.13 -20.32 5.04
CA LEU A 703 22.98 -19.19 4.62
C LEU A 703 22.20 -18.07 3.92
N THR A 704 20.86 -18.13 3.96
CA THR A 704 20.00 -17.12 3.35
C THR A 704 20.02 -15.82 4.15
N ASN A 705 20.19 -14.69 3.46
CA ASN A 705 20.22 -13.37 4.03
C ASN A 705 18.81 -12.82 4.28
N SER A 706 18.65 -11.96 5.28
CA SER A 706 17.43 -11.17 5.44
C SER A 706 17.41 -10.02 4.44
N LEU A 707 16.38 -9.99 3.60
CA LEU A 707 16.24 -9.03 2.50
C LEU A 707 15.58 -7.71 2.97
N VAL A 708 16.00 -6.60 2.38
CA VAL A 708 15.57 -5.24 2.71
C VAL A 708 15.03 -4.50 1.48
N LEU A 709 13.90 -3.81 1.66
CA LEU A 709 13.25 -3.00 0.62
C LEU A 709 14.18 -1.89 0.15
N GLY A 710 14.28 -1.68 -1.17
CA GLY A 710 15.13 -0.65 -1.77
C GLY A 710 16.58 -1.07 -1.97
N CYS A 711 17.07 -2.09 -1.25
CA CYS A 711 18.42 -2.63 -1.39
C CYS A 711 18.43 -3.91 -2.24
N ASP A 712 17.72 -4.95 -1.78
CA ASP A 712 17.75 -6.28 -2.42
C ASP A 712 16.62 -6.47 -3.43
N CYS A 713 15.51 -5.76 -3.22
CA CYS A 713 14.31 -5.80 -4.03
C CYS A 713 13.78 -4.39 -4.29
N LEU A 714 13.19 -4.19 -5.48
CA LEU A 714 12.55 -2.94 -5.89
C LEU A 714 11.09 -3.17 -6.30
N GLY A 715 10.22 -2.20 -6.02
CA GLY A 715 8.80 -2.21 -6.41
C GLY A 715 7.83 -2.54 -5.27
N GLU A 716 6.61 -2.96 -5.62
CA GLU A 716 5.60 -3.43 -4.67
C GLU A 716 6.00 -4.82 -4.15
N ILE A 717 6.61 -4.89 -2.96
CA ILE A 717 7.23 -6.10 -2.43
C ILE A 717 6.42 -6.74 -1.30
N ARG A 718 6.54 -8.07 -1.23
CA ARG A 718 6.21 -8.87 -0.05
C ARG A 718 7.35 -9.80 0.30
N TYR A 719 7.49 -10.04 1.60
CA TYR A 719 8.46 -10.98 2.13
C TYR A 719 7.78 -12.18 2.75
N LEU A 720 8.44 -13.33 2.67
CA LEU A 720 8.13 -14.50 3.49
C LEU A 720 9.36 -14.88 4.30
N ASP A 721 9.12 -15.23 5.56
CA ASP A 721 10.16 -15.70 6.46
C ASP A 721 10.52 -17.17 6.16
N GLY A 722 11.80 -17.50 6.33
CA GLY A 722 12.32 -18.86 6.31
C GLY A 722 12.45 -19.39 7.74
N ILE A 723 12.16 -20.67 7.95
CA ILE A 723 12.41 -21.33 9.23
C ILE A 723 13.33 -22.53 8.97
N VAL A 724 14.47 -22.54 9.65
CA VAL A 724 15.47 -23.62 9.59
C VAL A 724 15.82 -24.08 11.00
N ASN A 725 16.63 -25.14 11.16
CA ASN A 725 17.15 -25.54 12.46
C ASN A 725 18.62 -25.13 12.62
N ASN A 726 19.04 -24.78 13.83
CA ASN A 726 20.46 -24.67 14.18
C ASN A 726 21.05 -26.04 14.58
N ASN A 727 22.34 -26.05 14.92
CA ASN A 727 23.07 -27.26 15.33
C ASN A 727 22.58 -27.86 16.66
N GLN A 728 21.78 -27.14 17.44
CA GLN A 728 21.12 -27.60 18.65
C GLN A 728 19.70 -28.13 18.39
N GLY A 729 19.24 -28.15 17.13
CA GLY A 729 17.89 -28.57 16.75
C GLY A 729 16.81 -27.54 17.05
N GLN A 730 17.18 -26.30 17.41
CA GLN A 730 16.23 -25.23 17.67
C GLN A 730 15.81 -24.55 16.37
N ALA A 731 14.55 -24.13 16.28
CA ALA A 731 14.06 -23.35 15.16
C ALA A 731 14.73 -21.96 15.12
N LEU A 732 15.26 -21.60 13.96
CA LEU A 732 15.86 -20.32 13.64
C LEU A 732 14.97 -19.64 12.59
N LEU A 733 14.45 -18.46 12.93
CA LEU A 733 13.68 -17.61 12.02
C LEU A 733 14.63 -16.73 11.20
N LEU A 734 14.67 -16.95 9.90
CA LEU A 734 15.31 -16.08 8.92
C LEU A 734 14.25 -15.10 8.40
N LYS A 735 14.21 -13.90 9.00
CA LYS A 735 13.26 -12.86 8.58
C LYS A 735 13.51 -12.46 7.14
N ASN A 736 12.44 -12.23 6.38
CA ASN A 736 12.50 -11.77 5.00
C ASN A 736 13.38 -12.64 4.07
N ALA A 737 13.39 -13.96 4.27
CA ALA A 737 14.23 -14.88 3.50
C ALA A 737 13.85 -14.95 2.01
N ILE A 738 12.57 -14.75 1.70
CA ILE A 738 12.05 -14.81 0.32
C ILE A 738 11.45 -13.45 -0.02
N CYS A 739 11.83 -12.90 -1.15
CA CYS A 739 11.25 -11.68 -1.70
C CYS A 739 10.35 -12.00 -2.89
N ILE A 740 9.19 -11.32 -2.95
CA ILE A 740 8.17 -11.48 -3.98
C ILE A 740 7.75 -10.10 -4.47
N HIS A 741 7.86 -9.85 -5.78
CA HIS A 741 7.45 -8.59 -6.40
C HIS A 741 7.09 -8.75 -7.88
N GLU A 742 6.47 -7.73 -8.47
CA GLU A 742 6.21 -7.64 -9.90
C GLU A 742 7.19 -6.67 -10.56
N GLU A 743 7.69 -7.03 -11.74
CA GLU A 743 8.51 -6.15 -12.58
C GLU A 743 7.89 -5.99 -13.96
N ASP A 744 7.98 -4.80 -14.52
CA ASP A 744 7.73 -4.57 -15.94
C ASP A 744 9.04 -4.73 -16.73
N VAL A 745 9.05 -5.68 -17.66
CA VAL A 745 10.23 -6.05 -18.46
C VAL A 745 10.09 -5.66 -19.93
N GLY A 746 9.25 -4.66 -20.22
CA GLY A 746 9.17 -4.02 -21.53
C GLY A 746 8.06 -4.59 -22.40
N LEU A 747 8.39 -4.91 -23.65
CA LEU A 747 7.41 -5.32 -24.66
C LEU A 747 7.13 -6.83 -24.58
N LEU A 748 5.85 -7.22 -24.48
CA LEU A 748 5.42 -8.61 -24.59
C LEU A 748 5.25 -9.00 -26.06
N TRP A 749 4.43 -8.24 -26.79
CA TRP A 749 4.30 -8.37 -28.23
C TRP A 749 3.82 -7.06 -28.87
N LYS A 750 4.22 -6.84 -30.13
CA LYS A 750 3.76 -5.74 -30.97
C LYS A 750 3.47 -6.27 -32.38
N HIS A 751 2.43 -5.74 -33.00
CA HIS A 751 2.17 -5.95 -34.42
C HIS A 751 1.72 -4.65 -35.07
N THR A 752 2.20 -4.36 -36.27
CA THR A 752 1.74 -3.27 -37.11
C THR A 752 1.15 -3.88 -38.38
N GLU A 753 -0.15 -3.69 -38.58
CA GLU A 753 -0.80 -4.03 -39.83
C GLU A 753 -0.32 -3.04 -40.89
N PHE A 754 0.39 -3.51 -41.91
CA PHE A 754 1.04 -2.64 -42.89
C PHE A 754 0.03 -1.92 -43.78
N VAL A 755 -1.09 -2.59 -44.09
CA VAL A 755 -2.08 -2.05 -45.04
C VAL A 755 -2.81 -0.84 -44.47
N ASP A 756 -3.22 -0.90 -43.20
CA ASP A 756 -4.02 0.13 -42.55
C ASP A 756 -3.31 0.84 -41.38
N GLN A 757 -2.03 0.52 -41.17
CA GLN A 757 -1.16 1.11 -40.14
C GLN A 757 -1.64 0.91 -38.71
N ARG A 758 -2.58 -0.01 -38.44
CA ARG A 758 -3.03 -0.28 -37.07
C ARG A 758 -1.93 -0.96 -36.26
N VAL A 759 -1.67 -0.42 -35.08
CA VAL A 759 -0.68 -0.95 -34.14
C VAL A 759 -1.36 -1.62 -32.95
N GLN A 760 -0.92 -2.83 -32.63
CA GLN A 760 -1.24 -3.53 -31.39
C GLN A 760 0.02 -3.66 -30.54
N CYS A 761 -0.07 -3.37 -29.25
CA CYS A 761 1.04 -3.48 -28.30
C CYS A 761 0.55 -4.02 -26.95
N ARG A 762 1.32 -4.91 -26.32
CA ARG A 762 1.14 -5.37 -24.94
C ARG A 762 2.46 -5.28 -24.18
N ARG A 763 2.41 -4.81 -22.92
CA ARG A 763 3.57 -4.80 -22.03
C ARG A 763 3.74 -6.15 -21.34
N SER A 764 4.99 -6.50 -21.06
CA SER A 764 5.38 -7.73 -20.39
C SER A 764 5.63 -7.44 -18.92
N ARG A 765 4.86 -8.08 -18.05
CA ARG A 765 5.11 -8.12 -16.60
C ARG A 765 5.59 -9.51 -16.21
N ARG A 766 6.43 -9.58 -15.18
CA ARG A 766 6.83 -10.84 -14.56
C ARG A 766 6.64 -10.78 -13.05
N LEU A 767 6.20 -11.89 -12.46
CA LEU A 767 6.33 -12.12 -11.02
C LEU A 767 7.73 -12.63 -10.75
N VAL A 768 8.39 -12.05 -9.75
CA VAL A 768 9.70 -12.44 -9.25
C VAL A 768 9.52 -13.09 -7.88
N ILE A 769 10.15 -14.26 -7.68
CA ILE A 769 10.29 -14.89 -6.37
C ILE A 769 11.77 -15.21 -6.19
N SER A 770 12.42 -14.61 -5.20
CA SER A 770 13.87 -14.68 -5.04
C SER A 770 14.34 -14.88 -3.61
N SER A 771 15.58 -15.36 -3.49
CA SER A 771 16.34 -15.51 -2.25
C SER A 771 17.79 -15.12 -2.52
N MET A 772 18.45 -14.48 -1.55
CA MET A 772 19.91 -14.22 -1.59
C MET A 772 20.60 -15.08 -0.54
N ILE A 773 21.74 -15.66 -0.90
CA ILE A 773 22.55 -16.49 0.01
C ILE A 773 24.00 -16.00 -0.01
N THR A 774 24.67 -16.04 1.15
CA THR A 774 26.10 -15.77 1.29
C THR A 774 26.83 -17.05 1.67
N VAL A 775 27.66 -17.57 0.76
CA VAL A 775 28.49 -18.76 1.00
C VAL A 775 29.95 -18.36 1.04
N GLY A 776 30.48 -18.22 2.25
CA GLY A 776 31.85 -17.77 2.47
C GLY A 776 32.09 -16.39 1.89
N ASN A 777 32.81 -16.32 0.77
CA ASN A 777 33.18 -15.09 0.07
C ASN A 777 32.28 -14.75 -1.13
N TYR A 778 31.36 -15.63 -1.53
CA TYR A 778 30.45 -15.43 -2.66
C TYR A 778 29.02 -15.18 -2.20
N GLU A 779 28.30 -14.36 -2.97
CA GLU A 779 26.86 -14.19 -2.86
C GLU A 779 26.16 -14.72 -4.10
N TYR A 780 25.06 -15.44 -3.89
CA TYR A 780 24.20 -15.96 -4.95
C TYR A 780 22.77 -15.47 -4.78
N GLY A 781 22.24 -14.85 -5.84
CA GLY A 781 20.83 -14.54 -5.96
C GLY A 781 20.11 -15.59 -6.80
N LEU A 782 19.12 -16.26 -6.21
CA LEU A 782 18.36 -17.33 -6.84
C LEU A 782 16.97 -16.80 -7.20
N TYR A 783 16.71 -16.60 -8.50
CA TYR A 783 15.50 -15.93 -9.00
C TYR A 783 14.63 -16.88 -9.83
N TRP A 784 13.37 -16.99 -9.43
CA TRP A 784 12.32 -17.55 -10.26
C TRP A 784 11.47 -16.42 -10.85
N TYR A 785 11.27 -16.47 -12.17
CA TYR A 785 10.43 -15.52 -12.89
C TYR A 785 9.27 -16.25 -13.57
N PHE A 786 8.07 -15.70 -13.43
CA PHE A 786 6.86 -16.18 -14.08
C PHE A 786 6.28 -15.10 -14.98
N PHE A 787 6.04 -15.42 -16.25
CA PHE A 787 5.64 -14.45 -17.28
C PHE A 787 4.18 -14.62 -17.68
N GLN A 788 3.59 -13.55 -18.23
CA GLN A 788 2.21 -13.56 -18.74
C GLN A 788 2.01 -14.47 -19.96
N ASP A 789 3.10 -14.83 -20.67
CA ASP A 789 3.07 -15.75 -21.81
C ASP A 789 3.16 -17.24 -21.39
N GLY A 790 3.16 -17.53 -20.08
CA GLY A 790 3.32 -18.88 -19.56
C GLY A 790 4.76 -19.38 -19.46
N THR A 791 5.76 -18.55 -19.80
CA THR A 791 7.18 -18.85 -19.59
C THR A 791 7.50 -18.86 -18.10
N ILE A 792 8.34 -19.81 -17.69
CA ILE A 792 9.00 -19.85 -16.38
C ILE A 792 10.50 -19.70 -16.61
N GLN A 793 11.19 -18.88 -15.85
CA GLN A 793 12.64 -18.74 -15.92
C GLN A 793 13.24 -18.93 -14.54
N PHE A 794 14.35 -19.66 -14.48
CA PHE A 794 15.25 -19.64 -13.33
C PHE A 794 16.54 -18.93 -13.73
N GLU A 795 17.03 -18.06 -12.85
CA GLU A 795 18.28 -17.32 -13.03
C GLU A 795 19.06 -17.30 -11.71
N ALA A 796 20.28 -17.81 -11.73
CA ALA A 796 21.27 -17.62 -10.68
C ALA A 796 22.13 -16.40 -11.03
N LYS A 797 22.26 -15.46 -10.09
CA LYS A 797 23.14 -14.30 -10.15
C LYS A 797 24.29 -14.52 -9.17
N LEU A 798 25.52 -14.40 -9.62
CA LEU A 798 26.73 -14.64 -8.83
C LEU A 798 27.46 -13.30 -8.64
N THR A 799 27.82 -12.95 -7.42
CA THR A 799 28.63 -11.77 -7.07
C THR A 799 29.48 -12.06 -5.83
N GLY A 800 30.19 -11.06 -5.32
CA GLY A 800 30.98 -11.17 -4.09
C GLY A 800 32.48 -11.09 -4.29
N SER A 801 33.23 -11.33 -3.23
CA SER A 801 34.69 -11.27 -3.26
C SER A 801 35.24 -12.57 -3.86
N ILE A 802 36.08 -12.47 -4.88
CA ILE A 802 36.82 -13.66 -5.36
C ILE A 802 37.70 -14.24 -4.24
N ALA A 803 37.99 -15.55 -4.30
CA ALA A 803 38.94 -16.20 -3.39
C ALA A 803 40.37 -16.00 -3.94
N PRO A 804 41.22 -15.13 -3.36
CA PRO A 804 42.49 -14.80 -3.96
C PRO A 804 43.62 -15.76 -3.55
N GLY A 805 44.66 -15.82 -4.38
CA GLY A 805 45.96 -16.42 -4.10
C GLY A 805 47.10 -15.42 -4.28
N ALA A 806 48.25 -15.70 -3.72
CA ALA A 806 49.46 -14.89 -3.89
C ALA A 806 50.37 -15.48 -4.98
N TYR A 807 50.95 -14.64 -5.82
CA TYR A 807 51.95 -15.04 -6.82
C TYR A 807 53.27 -14.27 -6.65
N GLU A 808 54.38 -14.84 -7.11
CA GLU A 808 55.69 -14.18 -7.09
C GLU A 808 55.75 -13.09 -8.17
N ILE A 809 56.04 -11.84 -7.77
CA ILE A 809 56.14 -10.71 -8.70
C ILE A 809 57.21 -11.01 -9.76
N GLY A 810 56.82 -10.91 -11.04
CA GLY A 810 57.65 -11.28 -12.19
C GLY A 810 57.43 -12.70 -12.72
N LYS A 811 56.65 -13.56 -12.02
CA LYS A 811 56.25 -14.89 -12.48
C LYS A 811 54.71 -15.02 -12.44
N PRO A 812 54.01 -14.62 -13.51
CA PRO A 812 52.55 -14.64 -13.54
C PRO A 812 51.99 -16.06 -13.35
N PRO A 813 50.82 -16.22 -12.69
CA PRO A 813 50.17 -17.52 -12.53
C PRO A 813 49.72 -18.08 -13.88
N VAL A 814 49.76 -19.41 -14.03
CA VAL A 814 49.35 -20.10 -15.28
C VAL A 814 47.83 -20.25 -15.38
N SER A 815 47.12 -20.32 -14.25
CA SER A 815 45.70 -20.66 -14.19
C SER A 815 44.90 -19.71 -13.29
N GLY A 816 45.05 -18.41 -13.53
CA GLY A 816 44.30 -17.36 -12.85
C GLY A 816 44.61 -15.96 -13.38
N GLY A 817 43.74 -15.00 -13.08
CA GLY A 817 43.91 -13.60 -13.47
C GLY A 817 44.62 -12.79 -12.39
N ILE A 818 45.63 -12.01 -12.76
CA ILE A 818 46.27 -11.04 -11.85
C ILE A 818 45.27 -9.93 -11.56
N VAL A 819 45.02 -9.65 -10.28
CA VAL A 819 44.04 -8.64 -9.84
C VAL A 819 44.67 -7.48 -9.07
N ALA A 820 45.84 -7.70 -8.46
CA ALA A 820 46.69 -6.68 -7.88
C ALA A 820 48.16 -7.15 -7.90
N GLU A 821 49.12 -6.26 -7.65
CA GLU A 821 50.53 -6.64 -7.57
C GLU A 821 50.74 -7.71 -6.48
N GLY A 822 51.24 -8.89 -6.88
CA GLY A 822 51.42 -10.05 -5.99
C GLY A 822 50.15 -10.84 -5.67
N LEU A 823 48.98 -10.45 -6.20
CA LEU A 823 47.69 -11.09 -5.97
C LEU A 823 47.02 -11.54 -7.28
N TYR A 824 46.47 -12.76 -7.30
CA TYR A 824 45.68 -13.28 -8.41
C TYR A 824 44.41 -13.96 -7.90
N GLY A 825 43.40 -14.10 -8.76
CA GLY A 825 42.27 -14.99 -8.51
C GLY A 825 42.35 -16.21 -9.43
N PRO A 826 42.28 -17.45 -8.90
CA PRO A 826 42.20 -18.65 -9.71
C PRO A 826 40.97 -18.64 -10.63
N HIS A 827 41.15 -19.04 -11.89
CA HIS A 827 39.99 -19.33 -12.74
C HIS A 827 39.20 -20.51 -12.16
N HIS A 828 37.89 -20.53 -12.35
CA HIS A 828 37.04 -21.59 -11.79
C HIS A 828 35.73 -21.70 -12.57
N GLN A 829 34.97 -22.77 -12.32
CA GLN A 829 33.65 -22.96 -12.91
C GLN A 829 32.60 -23.01 -11.80
N HIS A 830 31.38 -22.59 -12.09
CA HIS A 830 30.24 -22.77 -11.20
C HIS A 830 29.22 -23.66 -11.91
N PHE A 831 28.86 -24.79 -11.30
CA PHE A 831 27.83 -25.70 -11.80
C PHE A 831 26.65 -25.73 -10.84
N PHE A 832 25.44 -25.60 -11.38
CA PHE A 832 24.19 -25.67 -10.66
C PHE A 832 23.37 -26.82 -11.22
N ASN A 833 22.84 -27.69 -10.37
CA ASN A 833 21.90 -28.72 -10.77
C ASN A 833 20.50 -28.42 -10.26
N MET A 834 19.52 -28.37 -11.18
CA MET A 834 18.10 -28.22 -10.87
C MET A 834 17.39 -29.56 -10.97
N ARG A 835 16.74 -29.99 -9.89
CA ARG A 835 15.80 -31.13 -9.89
C ARG A 835 14.39 -30.63 -10.13
N ILE A 836 13.71 -31.19 -11.13
CA ILE A 836 12.31 -30.86 -11.47
C ILE A 836 11.49 -32.15 -11.52
N ASP A 837 10.47 -32.23 -10.66
CA ASP A 837 9.50 -33.32 -10.59
C ASP A 837 8.28 -32.93 -11.44
N TRP A 838 8.18 -33.49 -12.65
CA TRP A 838 7.19 -33.05 -13.65
C TRP A 838 5.78 -33.56 -13.34
N MET A 839 4.80 -32.70 -13.61
CA MET A 839 3.37 -33.00 -13.44
C MET A 839 2.55 -32.35 -14.56
N LEU A 840 3.09 -32.38 -15.78
CA LEU A 840 2.52 -31.63 -16.90
C LEU A 840 1.15 -32.23 -17.28
N ASP A 841 0.05 -31.55 -16.97
CA ASP A 841 -1.32 -32.08 -17.06
C ASP A 841 -1.52 -33.46 -16.38
N GLY A 842 -0.73 -33.76 -15.34
CA GLY A 842 -0.75 -35.02 -14.60
C GLY A 842 0.60 -35.74 -14.59
N MET A 843 0.65 -36.89 -13.90
CA MET A 843 1.89 -37.60 -13.55
C MET A 843 2.51 -38.45 -14.67
N LYS A 844 1.93 -38.48 -15.87
CA LYS A 844 2.39 -39.36 -16.97
C LYS A 844 3.10 -38.54 -18.03
N ASN A 845 4.41 -38.37 -17.84
CA ASN A 845 5.23 -37.53 -18.69
C ASN A 845 6.38 -38.31 -19.33
N SER A 846 6.85 -37.81 -20.48
CA SER A 846 7.98 -38.38 -21.21
C SER A 846 8.99 -37.28 -21.59
N LEU A 847 10.27 -37.61 -21.56
CA LEU A 847 11.35 -36.73 -22.01
C LEU A 847 11.61 -36.92 -23.52
N VAL A 848 11.62 -35.83 -24.26
CA VAL A 848 11.87 -35.82 -25.72
C VAL A 848 13.07 -34.94 -26.02
N GLU A 849 14.06 -35.50 -26.72
CA GLU A 849 15.14 -34.74 -27.35
C GLU A 849 14.69 -34.27 -28.74
N VAL A 850 14.99 -33.03 -29.08
CA VAL A 850 14.70 -32.44 -30.38
C VAL A 850 16.01 -31.90 -30.98
N ASN A 851 16.36 -32.38 -32.17
CA ASN A 851 17.51 -31.91 -32.96
C ASN A 851 17.00 -31.27 -34.27
N CYS A 852 17.61 -30.18 -34.70
CA CYS A 852 17.39 -29.60 -36.03
C CYS A 852 18.32 -30.30 -37.03
N GLU A 853 17.76 -31.04 -37.99
CA GLU A 853 18.51 -31.83 -38.96
C GLU A 853 18.18 -31.34 -40.39
N PRO A 854 19.17 -31.05 -41.25
CA PRO A 854 18.92 -30.64 -42.63
C PRO A 854 18.34 -31.80 -43.46
N ILE A 855 17.40 -31.50 -44.36
CA ILE A 855 16.94 -32.49 -45.35
C ILE A 855 17.93 -32.47 -46.52
N PRO A 856 18.53 -33.60 -46.94
CA PRO A 856 19.40 -33.64 -48.10
C PRO A 856 18.71 -33.10 -49.37
N LYS A 857 19.47 -32.43 -50.25
CA LYS A 857 18.94 -31.92 -51.52
C LYS A 857 18.40 -33.08 -52.37
N GLY A 858 17.17 -32.95 -52.85
CA GLY A 858 16.46 -34.00 -53.58
C GLY A 858 15.00 -33.61 -53.88
N PRO A 859 14.15 -34.55 -54.34
CA PRO A 859 12.75 -34.25 -54.70
C PRO A 859 11.93 -33.61 -53.57
N GLN A 860 12.23 -33.94 -52.31
CA GLN A 860 11.55 -33.40 -51.12
C GLN A 860 12.18 -32.09 -50.59
N ASN A 861 13.34 -31.68 -51.11
CA ASN A 861 14.02 -30.43 -50.79
C ASN A 861 14.77 -29.89 -52.04
N PRO A 862 14.05 -29.50 -53.11
CA PRO A 862 14.66 -29.19 -54.40
C PRO A 862 15.60 -27.97 -54.33
N ALA A 863 15.30 -27.00 -53.48
CA ALA A 863 16.10 -25.80 -53.25
C ALA A 863 17.19 -25.97 -52.17
N GLY A 864 17.23 -27.11 -51.46
CA GLY A 864 18.25 -27.40 -50.45
C GLY A 864 18.11 -26.62 -49.14
N ASN A 865 17.04 -25.87 -48.95
CA ASN A 865 16.82 -24.97 -47.80
C ASN A 865 16.03 -25.60 -46.64
N ALA A 866 15.37 -26.73 -46.86
CA ALA A 866 14.52 -27.37 -45.86
C ALA A 866 15.32 -28.16 -44.79
N TRP A 867 14.80 -28.16 -43.57
CA TRP A 867 15.29 -28.90 -42.42
C TRP A 867 14.09 -29.37 -41.58
N ILE A 868 14.31 -30.33 -40.69
CA ILE A 868 13.28 -30.86 -39.79
C ILE A 868 13.70 -30.74 -38.32
N ALA A 869 12.71 -30.62 -37.45
CA ALA A 869 12.89 -30.88 -36.02
C ALA A 869 12.69 -32.38 -35.77
N GLN A 870 13.79 -33.13 -35.69
CA GLN A 870 13.76 -34.57 -35.40
C GLN A 870 13.55 -34.78 -33.89
N GLU A 871 12.39 -35.34 -33.54
CA GLU A 871 12.05 -35.67 -32.15
C GLU A 871 12.42 -37.13 -31.83
N THR A 872 13.01 -37.35 -30.66
CA THR A 872 13.36 -38.68 -30.13
C THR A 872 12.92 -38.77 -28.68
N ILE A 873 11.99 -39.68 -28.37
CA ILE A 873 11.62 -39.99 -26.98
C ILE A 873 12.76 -40.78 -26.34
N LEU A 874 13.30 -40.29 -25.21
CA LEU A 874 14.32 -40.99 -24.42
C LEU A 874 13.60 -41.98 -23.51
N LYS A 875 13.72 -43.28 -23.81
CA LYS A 875 12.82 -44.31 -23.27
C LYS A 875 13.23 -44.84 -21.92
N THR A 876 14.51 -44.76 -21.58
CA THR A 876 15.09 -45.30 -20.35
C THR A 876 15.96 -44.29 -19.63
N VAL A 877 16.20 -44.51 -18.34
CA VAL A 877 17.10 -43.70 -17.51
C VAL A 877 18.51 -43.61 -18.10
N GLY A 878 19.06 -44.72 -18.61
CA GLY A 878 20.37 -44.74 -19.27
C GLY A 878 20.39 -43.93 -20.56
N GLU A 879 19.31 -43.96 -21.35
CA GLU A 879 19.15 -43.12 -22.54
C GLU A 879 18.97 -41.64 -22.22
N ALA A 880 18.57 -41.27 -21.01
CA ALA A 880 18.33 -39.86 -20.66
C ALA A 880 19.60 -39.06 -20.33
N ARG A 881 20.76 -39.70 -20.25
CA ARG A 881 22.06 -39.04 -20.04
C ARG A 881 22.46 -38.32 -21.33
N ARG A 882 22.33 -36.99 -21.37
CA ARG A 882 22.56 -36.20 -22.59
C ARG A 882 23.38 -34.95 -22.38
N LEU A 883 24.26 -34.70 -23.35
CA LEU A 883 24.95 -33.43 -23.54
C LEU A 883 24.15 -32.52 -24.47
N HIS A 884 24.29 -31.22 -24.27
CA HIS A 884 23.84 -30.22 -25.22
C HIS A 884 24.70 -30.24 -26.49
N ASP A 885 24.14 -29.85 -27.64
CA ASP A 885 24.90 -29.64 -28.89
C ASP A 885 24.28 -28.48 -29.68
N ASP A 886 24.90 -27.30 -29.58
CA ASP A 886 24.46 -26.07 -30.25
C ASP A 886 24.43 -26.22 -31.77
N ARG A 887 25.31 -27.06 -32.35
CA ARG A 887 25.37 -27.26 -33.81
C ARG A 887 24.13 -27.95 -34.35
N LYS A 888 23.41 -28.69 -33.50
CA LYS A 888 22.14 -29.32 -33.81
C LYS A 888 20.94 -28.52 -33.32
N GLY A 889 21.15 -27.36 -32.69
CA GLY A 889 20.10 -26.64 -31.97
C GLY A 889 19.39 -27.53 -30.93
N ARG A 890 20.13 -28.48 -30.31
CA ARG A 890 19.55 -29.53 -29.48
C ARG A 890 18.78 -28.93 -28.32
N CYS A 891 17.56 -29.40 -28.08
CA CYS A 891 16.81 -29.05 -26.89
C CYS A 891 15.99 -30.22 -26.38
N TRP A 892 15.44 -30.07 -25.18
CA TRP A 892 14.59 -31.08 -24.58
C TRP A 892 13.23 -30.51 -24.28
N LYS A 893 12.20 -31.34 -24.40
CA LYS A 893 10.84 -31.00 -23.98
C LYS A 893 10.23 -32.16 -23.21
N ILE A 894 9.38 -31.82 -22.26
CA ILE A 894 8.55 -32.77 -21.53
C ILE A 894 7.18 -32.78 -22.19
N ILE A 895 6.68 -33.97 -22.48
CA ILE A 895 5.36 -34.16 -23.08
C ILE A 895 4.45 -34.94 -22.14
N ASN A 896 3.14 -34.71 -22.24
CA ASN A 896 2.12 -35.63 -21.74
C ASN A 896 1.38 -36.23 -22.93
N SER A 897 1.54 -37.53 -23.16
CA SER A 897 0.95 -38.20 -24.33
C SER A 897 -0.59 -38.24 -24.27
N GLN A 898 -1.16 -38.19 -23.05
CA GLN A 898 -2.58 -38.32 -22.74
C GLN A 898 -3.34 -36.99 -22.80
N SER A 899 -2.61 -35.86 -22.74
CA SER A 899 -3.18 -34.52 -22.93
C SER A 899 -2.83 -33.99 -24.31
N LYS A 900 -3.85 -33.75 -25.13
CA LYS A 900 -3.70 -33.24 -26.50
C LYS A 900 -4.14 -31.79 -26.59
N ASN A 901 -3.42 -31.04 -27.41
CA ASN A 901 -3.76 -29.67 -27.75
C ASN A 901 -4.79 -29.59 -28.90
N HIS A 902 -5.18 -28.38 -29.27
CA HIS A 902 -6.20 -28.13 -30.29
C HIS A 902 -5.84 -28.62 -31.71
N VAL A 903 -4.55 -28.93 -31.98
CA VAL A 903 -4.08 -29.54 -33.23
C VAL A 903 -3.75 -31.03 -33.08
N ASN A 904 -4.28 -31.68 -32.04
CA ASN A 904 -4.14 -33.12 -31.75
C ASN A 904 -2.68 -33.58 -31.50
N GLN A 905 -1.81 -32.68 -31.03
CA GLN A 905 -0.44 -33.00 -30.62
C GLN A 905 -0.36 -33.06 -29.08
N PRO A 906 0.52 -33.89 -28.49
CA PRO A 906 0.80 -33.86 -27.05
C PRO A 906 1.13 -32.44 -26.57
N VAL A 907 0.59 -32.05 -25.43
CA VAL A 907 1.01 -30.81 -24.75
C VAL A 907 2.46 -30.96 -24.27
N ALA A 908 3.21 -29.86 -24.27
CA ALA A 908 4.61 -29.90 -23.88
C ALA A 908 5.12 -28.62 -23.20
N TYR A 909 6.20 -28.75 -22.43
CA TYR A 909 7.06 -27.65 -22.00
C TYR A 909 8.50 -27.93 -22.42
N LYS A 910 9.16 -26.95 -23.05
CA LYS A 910 10.54 -27.04 -23.56
C LYS A 910 11.52 -26.40 -22.58
N ILE A 911 12.62 -27.10 -22.30
CA ILE A 911 13.76 -26.60 -21.52
C ILE A 911 14.71 -25.88 -22.48
N ILE A 912 15.02 -24.61 -22.17
CA ILE A 912 15.87 -23.75 -22.98
C ILE A 912 17.03 -23.23 -22.09
N PRO A 913 18.29 -23.56 -22.41
CA PRO A 913 19.44 -23.00 -21.71
C PRO A 913 19.43 -21.46 -21.76
N SER A 914 19.83 -20.80 -20.68
CA SER A 914 20.07 -19.35 -20.65
C SER A 914 21.55 -19.09 -20.37
N GLY A 915 22.29 -18.82 -21.45
CA GLY A 915 23.75 -18.74 -21.45
C GLY A 915 24.40 -19.89 -22.23
N PRO A 916 25.72 -19.81 -22.51
CA PRO A 916 26.45 -20.89 -23.16
C PRO A 916 26.48 -22.15 -22.27
N PRO A 917 26.33 -23.35 -22.85
CA PRO A 917 26.45 -24.60 -22.10
C PRO A 917 27.87 -24.74 -21.50
N CYS A 918 27.94 -25.05 -20.21
CA CYS A 918 29.19 -25.23 -19.48
C CYS A 918 29.50 -26.74 -19.31
N TYR A 919 30.75 -27.15 -19.54
CA TYR A 919 31.23 -28.53 -19.34
C TYR A 919 32.46 -28.52 -18.42
N PRO A 920 32.59 -29.47 -17.48
CA PRO A 920 33.75 -29.53 -16.56
C PRO A 920 35.09 -29.64 -17.31
N LEU A 921 36.04 -28.77 -16.97
CA LEU A 921 37.38 -28.73 -17.57
C LEU A 921 38.42 -29.52 -16.77
N CYS A 922 38.12 -29.85 -15.51
CA CYS A 922 39.03 -30.65 -14.68
C CYS A 922 39.19 -32.07 -15.22
N ASP A 923 40.37 -32.65 -15.03
CA ASP A 923 40.63 -34.05 -15.37
C ASP A 923 39.65 -34.98 -14.64
N GLU A 924 39.15 -36.00 -15.35
CA GLU A 924 38.12 -36.90 -14.84
C GLU A 924 38.59 -37.71 -13.62
N ASP A 925 39.88 -38.02 -13.56
CA ASP A 925 40.53 -38.76 -12.47
C ASP A 925 41.11 -37.82 -11.39
N SER A 926 40.88 -36.51 -11.49
CA SER A 926 41.23 -35.58 -10.42
C SER A 926 40.31 -35.75 -9.20
N CYS A 927 40.77 -35.26 -8.04
CA CYS A 927 39.95 -35.28 -6.82
C CYS A 927 38.62 -34.51 -7.00
N GLN A 928 38.61 -33.45 -7.80
CA GLN A 928 37.44 -32.65 -8.09
C GLN A 928 36.55 -33.35 -9.16
N GLY A 929 37.16 -33.86 -10.23
CA GLY A 929 36.47 -34.49 -11.36
C GLY A 929 35.72 -35.78 -11.01
N ARG A 930 36.20 -36.55 -10.03
CA ARG A 930 35.48 -37.72 -9.49
C ARG A 930 34.24 -37.36 -8.68
N ARG A 931 34.18 -36.17 -8.07
CA ARG A 931 33.07 -35.74 -7.21
C ARG A 931 31.96 -35.03 -8.00
N GLY A 932 32.32 -34.26 -9.03
CA GLY A 932 31.40 -33.45 -9.84
C GLY A 932 30.72 -34.17 -11.02
N VAL A 933 30.54 -35.49 -10.98
CA VAL A 933 30.12 -36.29 -12.15
C VAL A 933 28.73 -35.92 -12.66
N PHE A 934 27.84 -35.40 -11.80
CA PHE A 934 26.51 -34.92 -12.21
C PHE A 934 26.59 -33.80 -13.29
N ALA A 935 27.71 -33.07 -13.36
CA ALA A 935 27.92 -32.02 -14.35
C ALA A 935 28.39 -32.53 -15.72
N ARG A 936 28.71 -33.82 -15.87
CA ARG A 936 29.13 -34.41 -17.15
C ARG A 936 28.00 -34.67 -18.14
N ASN A 937 26.76 -34.52 -17.72
CA ASN A 937 25.62 -34.41 -18.62
C ASN A 937 24.82 -33.16 -18.28
N HIS A 938 24.33 -32.48 -19.32
CA HIS A 938 23.51 -31.29 -19.16
C HIS A 938 22.11 -31.65 -18.68
N ILE A 939 21.60 -32.82 -19.07
CA ILE A 939 20.35 -33.36 -18.57
C ILE A 939 20.52 -34.83 -18.20
N TRP A 940 19.92 -35.19 -17.07
CA TRP A 940 19.63 -36.54 -16.66
C TRP A 940 18.12 -36.66 -16.44
N ALA A 941 17.58 -37.87 -16.52
CA ALA A 941 16.22 -38.12 -16.07
C ALA A 941 16.10 -39.49 -15.38
N THR A 942 15.27 -39.51 -14.36
CA THR A 942 14.90 -40.69 -13.57
C THR A 942 13.40 -40.75 -13.47
N LYS A 943 12.87 -41.92 -13.11
CA LYS A 943 11.53 -41.97 -12.53
C LYS A 943 11.58 -41.41 -11.11
N TYR A 944 10.46 -40.90 -10.62
CA TYR A 944 10.34 -40.43 -9.26
C TYR A 944 10.58 -41.56 -8.25
N HIS A 945 11.54 -41.33 -7.35
CA HIS A 945 11.79 -42.13 -6.16
C HIS A 945 11.90 -41.16 -4.97
N PRO A 946 11.18 -41.39 -3.86
CA PRO A 946 11.01 -40.40 -2.79
C PRO A 946 12.31 -40.08 -2.02
N GLU A 947 13.27 -41.00 -1.98
CA GLU A 947 14.55 -40.83 -1.27
C GLU A 947 15.67 -40.26 -2.16
N GLU A 948 15.42 -40.08 -3.47
CA GLU A 948 16.42 -39.66 -4.46
C GLU A 948 16.27 -38.15 -4.76
N LEU A 949 16.84 -37.31 -3.89
CA LEU A 949 16.65 -35.85 -3.89
C LEU A 949 17.84 -35.01 -4.39
N TYR A 950 19.07 -35.49 -4.24
CA TYR A 950 20.28 -34.65 -4.38
C TYR A 950 21.22 -35.17 -5.47
N ALA A 951 21.67 -34.28 -6.36
CA ALA A 951 22.52 -34.68 -7.49
C ALA A 951 23.90 -35.23 -7.07
N ALA A 952 24.47 -34.72 -5.98
CA ALA A 952 25.73 -35.20 -5.40
C ALA A 952 25.55 -36.21 -4.23
N GLY A 953 24.32 -36.68 -4.01
CA GLY A 953 24.01 -37.65 -2.96
C GLY A 953 23.71 -37.05 -1.61
N LEU A 954 23.45 -37.91 -0.62
CA LEU A 954 23.00 -37.44 0.70
C LEU A 954 24.12 -36.79 1.50
N PHE A 955 25.36 -37.28 1.36
CA PHE A 955 26.53 -36.86 2.14
C PHE A 955 27.72 -36.49 1.23
N PRO A 956 27.68 -35.32 0.54
CA PRO A 956 28.76 -34.97 -0.39
C PRO A 956 30.08 -34.60 0.29
N ASN A 957 30.04 -34.17 1.57
CA ASN A 957 31.25 -33.83 2.33
C ASN A 957 32.20 -35.04 2.44
N GLN A 958 33.43 -34.89 1.93
CA GLN A 958 34.43 -35.97 1.81
C GLN A 958 33.99 -37.19 0.99
N SER A 959 32.89 -37.12 0.25
CA SER A 959 32.43 -38.20 -0.63
C SER A 959 33.43 -38.47 -1.75
N PRO A 960 33.66 -39.76 -2.11
CA PRO A 960 34.46 -40.11 -3.28
C PRO A 960 33.74 -39.86 -4.62
N GLY A 961 32.45 -39.49 -4.60
CA GLY A 961 31.68 -39.09 -5.80
C GLY A 961 30.86 -40.20 -6.47
N ASP A 962 30.58 -41.28 -5.75
CA ASP A 962 29.87 -42.47 -6.24
C ASP A 962 28.37 -42.54 -5.84
N ASP A 963 27.83 -41.47 -5.26
CA ASP A 963 26.42 -41.33 -4.84
C ASP A 963 25.64 -40.33 -5.74
N GLY A 964 24.36 -40.08 -5.43
CA GLY A 964 23.53 -39.09 -6.10
C GLY A 964 23.03 -39.55 -7.47
N ILE A 965 22.86 -38.61 -8.39
CA ILE A 965 22.24 -38.91 -9.70
C ILE A 965 23.04 -39.93 -10.52
N VAL A 966 24.34 -40.06 -10.26
CA VAL A 966 25.18 -41.09 -10.88
C VAL A 966 24.75 -42.48 -10.42
N ALA A 967 24.66 -42.69 -9.11
CA ALA A 967 24.21 -43.94 -8.52
C ALA A 967 22.75 -44.24 -8.88
N TYR A 968 21.86 -43.25 -8.77
CA TYR A 968 20.45 -43.39 -9.09
C TYR A 968 20.26 -43.79 -10.56
N SER A 969 20.98 -43.11 -11.46
CA SER A 969 20.88 -43.38 -12.88
C SER A 969 21.45 -44.75 -13.26
N GLU A 970 22.47 -45.25 -12.57
CA GLU A 970 23.01 -46.60 -12.84
C GLU A 970 22.12 -47.69 -12.24
N LYS A 971 21.65 -47.51 -11.00
CA LYS A 971 20.69 -48.41 -10.33
C LYS A 971 19.43 -48.63 -11.16
N HIS A 972 18.90 -47.55 -11.76
CA HIS A 972 17.66 -47.57 -12.53
C HIS A 972 17.87 -47.53 -14.04
N LYS A 973 19.06 -47.85 -14.55
CA LYS A 973 19.47 -47.64 -15.95
C LYS A 973 18.46 -48.11 -17.01
N ASN A 974 17.80 -49.25 -16.76
CA ASN A 974 16.83 -49.85 -17.68
C ASN A 974 15.37 -49.49 -17.36
N GLU A 975 15.11 -48.71 -16.31
CA GLU A 975 13.76 -48.26 -15.95
C GLU A 975 13.20 -47.35 -17.05
N SER A 976 11.92 -47.57 -17.40
CA SER A 976 11.28 -46.82 -18.48
C SER A 976 10.85 -45.43 -18.02
N LEU A 977 11.10 -44.44 -18.86
CA LEU A 977 10.71 -43.03 -18.69
C LEU A 977 9.50 -42.63 -19.54
N VAL A 978 8.92 -43.57 -20.31
CA VAL A 978 7.77 -43.29 -21.17
C VAL A 978 6.50 -43.24 -20.32
N ASP A 979 5.80 -42.12 -20.37
CA ASP A 979 4.53 -41.85 -19.67
C ASP A 979 4.62 -42.20 -18.18
N SER A 980 5.73 -41.77 -17.56
CA SER A 980 6.10 -42.06 -16.19
C SER A 980 6.04 -40.81 -15.31
N ASP A 981 6.09 -41.02 -13.99
CA ASP A 981 6.32 -39.94 -13.02
C ASP A 981 7.78 -39.50 -13.14
N LEU A 982 7.99 -38.45 -13.94
CA LEU A 982 9.29 -38.11 -14.51
C LEU A 982 10.00 -37.04 -13.69
N VAL A 983 11.24 -37.32 -13.30
CA VAL A 983 12.14 -36.34 -12.68
C VAL A 983 13.28 -36.03 -13.64
N THR A 984 13.56 -34.74 -13.87
CA THR A 984 14.74 -34.31 -14.62
C THR A 984 15.73 -33.58 -13.74
N TRP A 985 17.01 -33.78 -14.02
CA TRP A 985 18.13 -33.14 -13.35
C TRP A 985 18.92 -32.35 -14.38
N TYR A 986 18.78 -31.03 -14.36
CA TYR A 986 19.34 -30.15 -15.37
C TYR A 986 20.54 -29.39 -14.82
N THR A 987 21.71 -29.55 -15.44
CA THR A 987 22.94 -28.85 -15.06
C THR A 987 23.19 -27.66 -15.97
N PHE A 988 23.45 -26.50 -15.37
CA PHE A 988 23.84 -25.26 -16.03
C PHE A 988 24.93 -24.56 -15.20
N GLY A 989 25.58 -23.53 -15.75
CA GLY A 989 26.70 -22.92 -15.07
C GLY A 989 27.44 -21.86 -15.86
N VAL A 990 28.54 -21.38 -15.30
CA VAL A 990 29.45 -20.41 -15.92
C VAL A 990 30.91 -20.86 -15.78
N THR A 991 31.73 -20.51 -16.77
CA THR A 991 33.18 -20.60 -16.68
C THR A 991 33.71 -19.20 -16.38
N HIS A 992 34.13 -18.99 -15.13
CA HIS A 992 34.54 -17.68 -14.65
C HIS A 992 36.04 -17.47 -14.85
N ILE A 993 36.37 -16.64 -15.84
CA ILE A 993 37.73 -16.21 -16.14
C ILE A 993 38.00 -14.91 -15.37
N VAL A 994 38.56 -15.06 -14.17
CA VAL A 994 38.92 -13.91 -13.31
C VAL A 994 39.71 -12.83 -14.05
N ARG A 995 39.30 -11.58 -13.85
CA ARG A 995 39.89 -10.35 -14.38
C ARG A 995 40.13 -9.30 -13.26
N PRO A 996 40.94 -8.26 -13.51
CA PRO A 996 41.22 -7.22 -12.51
C PRO A 996 39.97 -6.56 -11.92
N GLU A 997 38.92 -6.35 -12.71
CA GLU A 997 37.67 -5.70 -12.28
C GLU A 997 36.85 -6.55 -11.29
N ASP A 998 37.24 -7.80 -11.04
CA ASP A 998 36.58 -8.66 -10.06
C ASP A 998 37.15 -8.48 -8.64
N TRP A 999 38.16 -7.62 -8.47
CA TRP A 999 38.76 -7.30 -7.17
C TRP A 999 38.48 -5.86 -6.74
N PRO A 1000 38.09 -5.64 -5.46
CA PRO A 1000 37.86 -6.64 -4.42
C PRO A 1000 36.50 -7.35 -4.53
N ILE A 1001 35.59 -6.89 -5.40
CA ILE A 1001 34.23 -7.42 -5.54
C ILE A 1001 33.92 -7.65 -7.02
N MET A 1002 33.43 -8.84 -7.35
CA MET A 1002 33.01 -9.27 -8.67
C MET A 1002 31.64 -8.69 -9.04
N PRO A 1003 31.50 -7.96 -10.17
CA PRO A 1003 30.20 -7.60 -10.71
C PRO A 1003 29.34 -8.82 -11.03
N ILE A 1004 28.01 -8.66 -11.07
CA ILE A 1004 27.10 -9.79 -11.25
C ILE A 1004 27.36 -10.55 -12.56
N GLU A 1005 27.56 -11.86 -12.46
CA GLU A 1005 27.48 -12.81 -13.58
C GLU A 1005 26.18 -13.65 -13.46
N THR A 1006 25.58 -14.06 -14.58
CA THR A 1006 24.27 -14.73 -14.58
C THR A 1006 24.26 -16.01 -15.40
N CYS A 1007 23.52 -17.02 -14.93
CA CYS A 1007 23.22 -18.24 -15.69
C CYS A 1007 21.86 -18.82 -15.29
N GLY A 1008 21.31 -19.72 -16.11
CA GLY A 1008 20.03 -20.35 -15.77
C GLY A 1008 19.38 -21.08 -16.93
N PHE A 1009 18.05 -21.15 -16.91
CA PHE A 1009 17.24 -21.75 -17.96
C PHE A 1009 15.82 -21.18 -18.00
N ARG A 1010 15.15 -21.40 -19.13
CA ARG A 1010 13.73 -21.10 -19.31
C ARG A 1010 12.96 -22.37 -19.63
N LEU A 1011 11.77 -22.49 -19.05
CA LEU A 1011 10.75 -23.45 -19.43
C LEU A 1011 9.70 -22.72 -20.25
N LYS A 1012 9.56 -23.08 -21.53
CA LYS A 1012 8.58 -22.46 -22.43
C LYS A 1012 7.45 -23.42 -22.79
N PRO A 1013 6.19 -22.96 -22.76
CA PRO A 1013 5.07 -23.76 -23.23
C PRO A 1013 5.24 -24.09 -24.71
N TYR A 1014 4.95 -25.33 -25.09
CA TYR A 1014 4.94 -25.78 -26.49
C TYR A 1014 3.64 -26.52 -26.75
N GLY A 1015 2.65 -25.82 -27.31
CA GLY A 1015 1.32 -26.37 -27.52
C GLY A 1015 0.57 -26.71 -26.24
N PHE A 1016 0.97 -26.17 -25.08
CA PHE A 1016 0.27 -26.39 -23.81
C PHE A 1016 -1.08 -25.67 -23.79
N PHE A 1017 -1.12 -24.38 -24.16
CA PHE A 1017 -2.32 -23.54 -24.14
C PHE A 1017 -3.20 -23.68 -25.40
N ALA A 1018 -4.46 -23.25 -25.30
CA ALA A 1018 -5.40 -23.20 -26.45
C ALA A 1018 -4.91 -22.28 -27.59
N GLY A 1019 -4.19 -21.22 -27.23
CA GLY A 1019 -3.58 -20.25 -28.12
C GLY A 1019 -2.52 -19.47 -27.34
N SER A 1020 -1.97 -18.39 -27.91
CA SER A 1020 -1.00 -17.57 -27.19
C SER A 1020 -1.66 -16.94 -25.94
N PRO A 1021 -1.21 -17.26 -24.71
CA PRO A 1021 -1.75 -16.66 -23.50
C PRO A 1021 -1.40 -15.18 -23.35
N ALA A 1022 -0.55 -14.63 -24.23
CA ALA A 1022 -0.25 -13.20 -24.28
C ALA A 1022 -1.36 -12.36 -24.95
N LEU A 1023 -2.35 -13.00 -25.59
CA LEU A 1023 -3.40 -12.31 -26.35
C LEU A 1023 -4.45 -11.64 -25.47
N ASP A 1024 -4.71 -12.15 -24.26
CA ASP A 1024 -5.71 -11.60 -23.35
C ASP A 1024 -5.14 -10.62 -22.31
N VAL A 1025 -3.84 -10.32 -22.40
CA VAL A 1025 -3.23 -9.18 -21.71
C VAL A 1025 -3.85 -7.89 -22.26
N PRO A 1026 -4.25 -6.92 -21.43
CA PRO A 1026 -4.83 -5.66 -21.90
C PRO A 1026 -3.78 -4.74 -22.55
N PRO A 1027 -4.17 -3.88 -23.52
CA PRO A 1027 -3.30 -2.83 -24.03
C PRO A 1027 -2.90 -1.85 -22.92
N PRO A 1028 -1.73 -1.19 -23.01
CA PRO A 1028 -1.36 -0.13 -22.09
C PRO A 1028 -2.37 1.02 -22.14
N ILE A 1029 -2.69 1.60 -20.99
CA ILE A 1029 -3.52 2.80 -20.88
C ILE A 1029 -2.63 3.99 -21.25
N ALA A 1030 -2.73 4.45 -22.49
CA ALA A 1030 -2.15 5.72 -22.90
C ALA A 1030 -3.27 6.71 -23.18
N LYS A 1031 -3.15 7.92 -22.63
CA LYS A 1031 -4.07 9.04 -22.90
C LYS A 1031 -4.18 9.40 -24.38
N GLU A 1032 -3.20 9.05 -25.20
CA GLU A 1032 -3.19 9.23 -26.66
C GLU A 1032 -1.94 8.50 -27.19
N CYS A 1033 -1.93 7.17 -27.30
CA CYS A 1033 -0.78 6.53 -27.94
C CYS A 1033 -0.77 6.74 -29.46
N HIS A 1034 -1.92 6.96 -30.10
CA HIS A 1034 -2.04 7.17 -31.55
C HIS A 1034 -3.30 7.97 -31.92
N GLY A 1035 -3.40 9.23 -31.46
CA GLY A 1035 -4.32 10.20 -32.07
C GLY A 1035 -3.82 10.61 -33.46
N GLU A 1036 -4.73 11.07 -34.34
CA GLU A 1036 -4.51 11.41 -35.76
C GLU A 1036 -3.38 12.43 -36.07
N THR A 1037 -2.66 12.93 -35.06
CA THR A 1037 -1.65 13.99 -35.18
C THR A 1037 -0.24 13.51 -35.52
N CYS A 1038 0.07 12.21 -35.49
CA CYS A 1038 1.40 11.70 -35.91
C CYS A 1038 1.59 11.58 -37.43
N LEU A 1039 0.59 11.91 -38.26
CA LEU A 1039 0.64 11.77 -39.73
C LEU A 1039 1.04 13.05 -40.48
N LYS A 1040 1.65 14.05 -39.82
CA LYS A 1040 2.06 15.31 -40.48
C LYS A 1040 3.50 15.78 -40.24
N HIS A 1041 4.43 14.85 -39.97
CA HIS A 1041 5.87 15.14 -40.11
C HIS A 1041 6.57 14.06 -40.92
#